data_AF-M7SLS0-F1
#
_entry.id   AF-M7SLS0-F1
#
_cell.length_a   1.000
_cell.length_b   1.000
_cell.length_c   1.000
_cell.angle_alpha   90.00
_cell.angle_beta   90.00
_cell.angle_gamma   90.00
#
_symmetry.space_group_name_H-M   'P 1'
#
loop_
_entity.id
_entity.type
_entity.pdbx_description
1 polymer ?
#
loop_
_entity_poly.entity_id
_entity_poly.type
_entity_poly.pdbx_seq_one_letter_code
_entity_poly.pdbx_strand_id
1 'polypeptide(L)'
;MVKSYLKYEHSKSFGLVTSGTSNVVWTSKDKSSSTSAGQAVVAANEEILYWDIKKGELLSRWRDESCLSQVTAIAQSKTDPDVFAVGYEDGSIRLWDSKIATTIVNFNGHRSAITHLVFDRSGVRLASGSKDTDVILWDLVAEVGQYKLRGHKDQITGLRFVEPQEEVVEDDGGQAMVLDGAAPLSEGFLLTTSKDSLIKLWDLGTRHCIETHIAQTNGECWALGLSPDYSGCITAGNSGELKVWALDTAGLAASQKKVDMPQNTQYLHDRGTLMRQGKDRATEIIFHPRKDYFAVHGSEKAVEIWRIRSEAEIKKSLARKKRRRREKLAQKKGNQADGEAEVDGEEDQDENVSRADITDVFAQHLIVRISGKARSVDWAVNHGSKTLQLLVATTNNQLELYNIPQKEKSSKSKKEDVPDYTRALAVELPGHRADIRSLALSSDDRMLASASNGSLKIWNVRTQACIRTFDCGYALCCAFLPGDKVVVVGTKSGEIELFDVASAVLLDSVTAHEGAIWSLQVHPDGRSMVSGSADKSAKFWNFKIVQEEVLGTTRTTPKLKLAQSRKLEVSDDILSLKFSPDAKYLAVALLDNTVKVFFTDSLKLYLNLYGHKLPVLNMDISYDSKLIVTCSADKNIRIWGLDFGDCHKALFAHQDSILQVTFVPHNNNGNGHHFFSTSKDRSIKYWDGDKFEQIQRLNGHHGEIWALAISHNGGFIISASHDKSIRVWEETDEQIFLEEEREKELEELYESTLTTSLEQDPDAEDQDGEVGAASKQTTETLMAGERIQEALELGMEDLHVVQEWEEAKASNPHVAPPARHPVYLALGGVSAEEHVLSVLQRIKASALHDALLVLPFASVPALFTFLGLLARRALNVPLTCRILFFMLKTHHRQVVASRTMRAALDAVRLSLRAALKRQKDEMGYNVAALKVVAMQIRDRSVKDYVDENWEDDNAAAAAAGGSQGAKKRTFVHVS
;
A
#
# COMPACT_ATOMS: atom_id res chain seq x y z
N MET A 1 -27.98 -28.09 -25.11
CA MET A 1 -27.26 -26.80 -25.06
C MET A 1 -26.84 -26.59 -23.62
N VAL A 2 -25.55 -26.44 -23.38
CA VAL A 2 -25.05 -25.98 -22.07
C VAL A 2 -25.54 -24.54 -21.92
N LYS A 3 -26.21 -24.22 -20.81
CA LYS A 3 -26.63 -22.83 -20.50
C LYS A 3 -25.37 -22.05 -20.17
N SER A 4 -25.06 -21.02 -20.95
CA SER A 4 -24.00 -20.06 -20.64
C SER A 4 -24.55 -18.94 -19.76
N TYR A 5 -23.67 -18.36 -18.94
CA TYR A 5 -23.97 -17.22 -18.07
C TYR A 5 -23.08 -16.05 -18.46
N LEU A 6 -23.52 -14.83 -18.18
CA LEU A 6 -22.68 -13.63 -18.38
C LEU A 6 -21.86 -13.35 -17.13
N LYS A 7 -20.61 -12.91 -17.34
CA LYS A 7 -19.65 -12.62 -16.28
C LYS A 7 -19.86 -11.23 -15.70
N TYR A 8 -19.68 -11.10 -14.39
CA TYR A 8 -19.54 -9.80 -13.74
C TYR A 8 -18.07 -9.50 -13.49
N GLU A 9 -17.63 -8.30 -13.86
CA GLU A 9 -16.27 -7.84 -13.63
C GLU A 9 -16.24 -6.54 -12.83
N HIS A 10 -15.18 -6.36 -12.06
CA HIS A 10 -14.97 -5.13 -11.31
C HIS A 10 -14.66 -3.97 -12.24
N SER A 11 -15.61 -3.06 -12.42
CA SER A 11 -15.40 -1.87 -13.26
C SER A 11 -14.77 -0.72 -12.48
N LYS A 12 -15.34 -0.38 -11.31
CA LYS A 12 -15.06 0.90 -10.64
C LYS A 12 -15.03 0.76 -9.12
N SER A 13 -14.06 1.38 -8.48
CA SER A 13 -13.94 1.57 -7.03
C SER A 13 -14.04 3.07 -6.69
N PHE A 14 -14.73 3.45 -5.62
CA PHE A 14 -14.73 4.82 -5.09
C PHE A 14 -15.17 4.87 -3.62
N GLY A 15 -15.23 6.06 -3.01
CA GLY A 15 -15.63 6.23 -1.61
C GLY A 15 -14.48 6.17 -0.59
N LEU A 16 -13.27 5.83 -1.05
CA LEU A 16 -12.05 5.77 -0.25
C LEU A 16 -11.09 6.91 -0.65
N VAL A 17 -10.66 7.68 0.34
CA VAL A 17 -9.64 8.73 0.25
C VAL A 17 -8.31 8.17 0.73
N THR A 18 -8.29 7.51 1.89
CA THR A 18 -7.10 6.86 2.47
C THR A 18 -7.52 5.61 3.23
N SER A 19 -6.78 4.51 3.02
CA SER A 19 -6.95 3.29 3.82
C SER A 19 -6.28 3.44 5.19
N GLY A 20 -6.69 2.59 6.15
CA GLY A 20 -6.06 2.51 7.46
C GLY A 20 -4.78 1.66 7.49
N THR A 21 -4.34 1.13 6.35
CA THR A 21 -3.22 0.18 6.26
C THR A 21 -1.88 0.88 6.10
N SER A 22 -1.80 1.85 5.19
CA SER A 22 -0.53 2.44 4.75
C SER A 22 -0.16 3.76 5.42
N ASN A 23 1.04 4.22 5.11
CA ASN A 23 1.52 5.57 5.33
C ASN A 23 1.11 6.55 4.21
N VAL A 24 1.35 7.84 4.43
CA VAL A 24 1.15 8.93 3.46
C VAL A 24 2.49 9.44 2.98
N VAL A 25 2.56 9.85 1.72
CA VAL A 25 3.71 10.57 1.18
C VAL A 25 3.26 11.89 0.55
N TRP A 26 3.90 12.98 0.98
CA TRP A 26 3.71 14.30 0.40
C TRP A 26 4.68 14.54 -0.76
N THR A 27 4.18 15.15 -1.82
CA THR A 27 4.97 15.49 -3.01
C THR A 27 4.79 16.97 -3.35
N SER A 28 5.89 17.67 -3.61
CA SER A 28 5.83 19.06 -4.08
C SER A 28 5.55 19.06 -5.57
N LYS A 29 4.60 19.92 -6.01
CA LYS A 29 4.49 20.24 -7.43
C LYS A 29 5.73 21.02 -7.88
N ASP A 30 6.05 20.84 -9.15
CA ASP A 30 7.17 21.45 -9.87
C ASP A 30 7.32 22.96 -9.56
N LYS A 31 8.57 23.45 -9.53
CA LYS A 31 8.99 24.76 -8.94
C LYS A 31 8.35 26.01 -9.57
N SER A 32 7.53 25.87 -10.61
CA SER A 32 6.97 26.99 -11.38
C SER A 32 5.69 27.60 -10.78
N SER A 33 5.00 26.91 -9.88
CA SER A 33 3.73 27.40 -9.28
C SER A 33 3.87 27.58 -7.77
N SER A 34 4.18 28.80 -7.35
CA SER A 34 4.24 29.22 -5.93
C SER A 34 2.89 29.18 -5.18
N THR A 35 1.82 28.72 -5.83
CA THR A 35 0.42 28.78 -5.33
C THR A 35 -0.27 27.43 -5.12
N SER A 36 0.37 26.30 -5.42
CA SER A 36 -0.24 24.97 -5.23
C SER A 36 0.10 24.41 -3.85
N ALA A 37 -0.90 23.94 -3.09
CA ALA A 37 -0.74 23.46 -1.71
C ALA A 37 -0.12 22.04 -1.59
N GLY A 38 0.66 21.60 -2.58
CA GLY A 38 1.25 20.27 -2.67
C GLY A 38 0.25 19.16 -3.05
N GLN A 39 0.77 17.98 -3.36
CA GLN A 39 0.02 16.78 -3.75
C GLN A 39 0.27 15.66 -2.73
N ALA A 40 -0.74 14.84 -2.46
CA ALA A 40 -0.65 13.71 -1.53
C ALA A 40 -0.79 12.39 -2.26
N VAL A 41 0.12 11.46 -2.00
CA VAL A 41 0.05 10.06 -2.44
C VAL A 41 -0.37 9.22 -1.24
N VAL A 42 -1.46 8.47 -1.39
CA VAL A 42 -2.06 7.69 -0.30
C VAL A 42 -2.55 6.35 -0.83
N ALA A 43 -2.53 5.30 0.00
CA ALA A 43 -3.14 4.04 -0.39
C ALA A 43 -4.66 4.08 -0.24
N ALA A 44 -5.32 3.33 -1.10
CA ALA A 44 -6.74 3.02 -1.07
C ALA A 44 -6.91 1.52 -1.32
N ASN A 45 -6.75 0.71 -0.27
CA ASN A 45 -6.77 -0.75 -0.34
C ASN A 45 -5.71 -1.27 -1.32
N GLU A 46 -6.08 -1.83 -2.47
CA GLU A 46 -5.16 -2.37 -3.48
C GLU A 46 -4.55 -1.32 -4.41
N GLU A 47 -5.17 -0.13 -4.50
CA GLU A 47 -4.75 0.94 -5.40
C GLU A 47 -4.12 2.11 -4.64
N ILE A 48 -3.41 2.98 -5.37
CA ILE A 48 -2.83 4.20 -4.82
C ILE A 48 -3.53 5.38 -5.47
N LEU A 49 -3.91 6.35 -4.63
CA LEU A 49 -4.58 7.56 -5.06
C LEU A 49 -3.64 8.75 -4.94
N TYR A 50 -3.63 9.55 -6.00
CA TYR A 50 -2.86 10.78 -6.08
C TYR A 50 -3.79 11.98 -6.02
N TRP A 51 -3.75 12.76 -4.93
CA TRP A 51 -4.68 13.84 -4.65
C TRP A 51 -4.03 15.23 -4.77
N ASP A 52 -4.77 16.19 -5.31
CA ASP A 52 -4.48 17.61 -5.11
C ASP A 52 -5.19 18.08 -3.82
N ILE A 53 -4.42 18.32 -2.77
CA ILE A 53 -4.94 18.68 -1.44
C ILE A 53 -5.69 20.02 -1.46
N LYS A 54 -5.30 20.93 -2.37
CA LYS A 54 -5.93 22.26 -2.45
C LYS A 54 -7.36 22.18 -2.98
N LYS A 55 -7.58 21.34 -3.98
CA LYS A 55 -8.89 21.18 -4.63
C LYS A 55 -9.71 20.03 -4.06
N GLY A 56 -9.06 19.04 -3.44
CA GLY A 56 -9.68 17.77 -3.07
C GLY A 56 -10.07 16.93 -4.29
N GLU A 57 -9.43 17.16 -5.44
CA GLU A 57 -9.64 16.40 -6.68
C GLU A 57 -8.61 15.26 -6.78
N LEU A 58 -9.08 14.10 -7.24
CA LEU A 58 -8.22 12.97 -7.57
C LEU A 58 -7.54 13.24 -8.92
N LEU A 59 -6.22 13.21 -8.94
CA LEU A 59 -5.41 13.43 -10.15
C LEU A 59 -5.18 12.13 -10.92
N SER A 60 -4.84 11.05 -10.20
CA SER A 60 -4.53 9.75 -10.78
C SER A 60 -4.82 8.63 -9.79
N ARG A 61 -5.08 7.45 -10.33
CA ARG A 61 -5.23 6.17 -9.63
C ARG A 61 -4.24 5.19 -10.22
N TRP A 62 -3.42 4.57 -9.38
CA TRP A 62 -2.48 3.53 -9.78
C TRP A 62 -3.05 2.19 -9.34
N ARG A 63 -3.43 1.37 -10.31
CA ARG A 63 -4.02 0.05 -10.09
C ARG A 63 -3.37 -0.93 -11.03
N ASP A 64 -2.99 -2.07 -10.50
CA ASP A 64 -2.46 -3.20 -11.27
C ASP A 64 -3.46 -4.34 -11.14
N GLU A 65 -3.90 -4.88 -12.28
CA GLU A 65 -4.89 -5.95 -12.34
C GLU A 65 -4.36 -7.27 -11.76
N SER A 66 -3.03 -7.44 -11.70
CA SER A 66 -2.40 -8.67 -11.21
C SER A 66 -2.36 -8.81 -9.68
N CYS A 67 -2.46 -7.72 -8.90
CA CYS A 67 -2.63 -7.84 -7.44
C CYS A 67 -4.00 -7.37 -7.02
N LEU A 68 -4.55 -8.16 -6.12
CA LEU A 68 -5.69 -7.78 -5.30
C LEU A 68 -5.30 -7.59 -3.83
N SER A 69 -4.02 -7.66 -3.46
CA SER A 69 -3.55 -7.46 -2.08
C SER A 69 -3.58 -5.98 -1.68
N GLN A 70 -3.72 -5.69 -0.38
CA GLN A 70 -3.74 -4.31 0.12
C GLN A 70 -2.34 -3.70 0.13
N VAL A 71 -2.24 -2.42 -0.19
CA VAL A 71 -1.03 -1.61 -0.04
C VAL A 71 -0.81 -1.30 1.45
N THR A 72 0.41 -1.55 1.92
CA THR A 72 0.81 -1.41 3.31
C THR A 72 1.91 -0.37 3.52
N ALA A 73 2.75 -0.11 2.50
CA ALA A 73 3.84 0.86 2.60
C ALA A 73 4.04 1.59 1.26
N ILE A 74 4.35 2.89 1.33
CA ILE A 74 4.67 3.74 0.18
C ILE A 74 5.95 4.51 0.49
N ALA A 75 6.90 4.52 -0.43
CA ALA A 75 8.12 5.31 -0.36
C ALA A 75 8.34 6.05 -1.68
N GLN A 76 8.80 7.29 -1.60
CA GLN A 76 9.21 8.07 -2.76
C GLN A 76 10.73 8.08 -2.88
N SER A 77 11.24 8.00 -4.11
CA SER A 77 12.67 8.18 -4.36
C SER A 77 13.07 9.64 -4.11
N LYS A 78 14.22 9.83 -3.46
CA LYS A 78 14.73 11.18 -3.12
C LYS A 78 15.35 11.90 -4.31
N THR A 79 15.88 11.15 -5.27
CA THR A 79 16.56 11.70 -6.46
C THR A 79 15.61 11.92 -7.61
N ASP A 80 14.64 11.01 -7.77
CA ASP A 80 13.60 11.10 -8.78
C ASP A 80 12.21 11.11 -8.11
N PRO A 81 11.54 12.27 -8.02
CA PRO A 81 10.27 12.39 -7.32
C PRO A 81 9.13 11.64 -8.04
N ASP A 82 9.31 11.25 -9.30
CA ASP A 82 8.26 10.60 -10.07
C ASP A 82 8.20 9.08 -9.82
N VAL A 83 9.24 8.50 -9.22
CA VAL A 83 9.35 7.06 -8.95
C VAL A 83 8.97 6.74 -7.51
N PHE A 84 8.05 5.80 -7.34
CA PHE A 84 7.53 5.35 -6.05
C PHE A 84 7.71 3.85 -5.88
N ALA A 85 8.15 3.42 -4.69
CA ALA A 85 8.09 2.02 -4.29
C ALA A 85 6.89 1.78 -3.39
N VAL A 86 6.14 0.72 -3.68
CA VAL A 86 4.88 0.39 -3.01
C VAL A 86 4.97 -1.05 -2.56
N GLY A 87 4.74 -1.29 -1.28
CA GLY A 87 4.70 -2.61 -0.67
C GLY A 87 3.27 -3.06 -0.40
N TYR A 88 3.02 -4.34 -0.63
CA TYR A 88 1.72 -4.98 -0.47
C TYR A 88 1.70 -5.98 0.70
N GLU A 89 0.50 -6.39 1.08
CA GLU A 89 0.23 -7.34 2.17
C GLU A 89 0.74 -8.77 1.89
N ASP A 90 0.87 -9.14 0.61
CA ASP A 90 1.42 -10.44 0.18
C ASP A 90 2.96 -10.49 0.19
N GLY A 91 3.63 -9.36 0.46
CA GLY A 91 5.08 -9.24 0.44
C GLY A 91 5.68 -8.86 -0.92
N SER A 92 4.85 -8.53 -1.91
CA SER A 92 5.28 -7.99 -3.20
C SER A 92 5.56 -6.48 -3.12
N ILE A 93 6.53 -6.03 -3.91
CA ILE A 93 6.88 -4.62 -4.06
C ILE A 93 6.72 -4.24 -5.52
N ARG A 94 6.12 -3.08 -5.78
CA ARG A 94 6.01 -2.51 -7.12
C ARG A 94 6.64 -1.14 -7.19
N LEU A 95 7.42 -0.91 -8.24
CA LEU A 95 7.90 0.42 -8.60
C LEU A 95 6.92 1.07 -9.57
N TRP A 96 6.40 2.23 -9.24
CA TRP A 96 5.46 3.00 -10.04
C TRP A 96 6.11 4.26 -10.58
N ASP A 97 5.80 4.59 -11.83
CA ASP A 97 6.02 5.93 -12.38
C ASP A 97 4.72 6.74 -12.24
N SER A 98 4.81 7.86 -11.53
CA SER A 98 3.68 8.77 -11.31
C SER A 98 3.15 9.44 -12.57
N LYS A 99 3.98 9.61 -13.61
CA LYS A 99 3.60 10.28 -14.87
C LYS A 99 2.69 9.42 -15.73
N ILE A 100 2.98 8.12 -15.79
CA ILE A 100 2.30 7.16 -16.69
C ILE A 100 1.29 6.30 -15.91
N ALA A 101 1.42 6.25 -14.56
CA ALA A 101 0.62 5.37 -13.71
C ALA A 101 0.77 3.88 -14.10
N THR A 102 1.99 3.46 -14.40
CA THR A 102 2.33 2.08 -14.75
C THR A 102 3.41 1.53 -13.84
N THR A 103 3.33 0.22 -13.59
CA THR A 103 4.38 -0.50 -12.86
C THR A 103 5.61 -0.69 -13.75
N ILE A 104 6.78 -0.27 -13.27
CA ILE A 104 8.08 -0.43 -13.94
C ILE A 104 8.64 -1.83 -13.63
N VAL A 105 8.72 -2.18 -12.34
CA VAL A 105 9.33 -3.42 -11.85
C VAL A 105 8.50 -4.00 -10.72
N ASN A 106 8.44 -5.33 -10.67
CA ASN A 106 7.81 -6.10 -9.59
C ASN A 106 8.90 -6.89 -8.87
N PHE A 107 9.03 -6.72 -7.55
CA PHE A 107 9.89 -7.53 -6.70
C PHE A 107 9.05 -8.43 -5.81
N ASN A 108 9.39 -9.71 -5.79
CA ASN A 108 8.81 -10.71 -4.91
C ASN A 108 9.95 -11.36 -4.12
N GLY A 109 9.85 -11.38 -2.80
CA GLY A 109 10.91 -11.95 -1.95
C GLY A 109 10.51 -12.07 -0.48
N HIS A 110 9.58 -11.23 -0.02
CA HIS A 110 8.99 -11.38 1.31
C HIS A 110 7.84 -12.38 1.30
N ARG A 111 7.66 -13.06 2.43
CA ARG A 111 6.59 -14.05 2.66
C ARG A 111 5.31 -13.42 3.21
N SER A 112 5.40 -12.23 3.79
CA SER A 112 4.27 -11.53 4.37
C SER A 112 4.36 -10.03 4.16
N ALA A 113 3.37 -9.31 4.67
CA ALA A 113 3.18 -7.89 4.48
C ALA A 113 4.44 -7.05 4.70
N ILE A 114 4.74 -6.19 3.73
CA ILE A 114 5.81 -5.21 3.85
C ILE A 114 5.39 -4.12 4.82
N THR A 115 6.25 -3.81 5.78
CA THR A 115 5.97 -2.80 6.81
C THR A 115 6.62 -1.47 6.47
N HIS A 116 7.85 -1.49 5.95
CA HIS A 116 8.64 -0.28 5.66
C HIS A 116 9.43 -0.43 4.36
N LEU A 117 9.50 0.67 3.61
CA LEU A 117 10.30 0.81 2.40
C LEU A 117 11.13 2.08 2.51
N VAL A 118 12.42 2.00 2.15
CA VAL A 118 13.28 3.19 2.11
C VAL A 118 14.20 3.12 0.91
N PHE A 119 14.26 4.23 0.17
CA PHE A 119 15.25 4.45 -0.86
C PHE A 119 16.57 4.95 -0.27
N ASP A 120 17.64 4.53 -0.90
CA ASP A 120 18.96 5.07 -0.70
C ASP A 120 19.05 6.55 -1.13
N ARG A 121 20.06 7.28 -0.67
CA ARG A 121 20.29 8.69 -1.06
C ARG A 121 20.54 8.83 -2.56
N SER A 122 21.21 7.84 -3.15
CA SER A 122 21.45 7.75 -4.60
C SER A 122 20.19 7.40 -5.40
N GLY A 123 19.19 6.79 -4.75
CA GLY A 123 18.01 6.24 -5.40
C GLY A 123 18.27 4.97 -6.23
N VAL A 124 19.46 4.35 -6.14
CA VAL A 124 19.80 3.12 -6.87
C VAL A 124 19.39 1.86 -6.13
N ARG A 125 19.35 1.94 -4.79
CA ARG A 125 19.02 0.82 -3.90
C ARG A 125 17.73 1.10 -3.15
N LEU A 126 16.97 0.04 -2.90
CA LEU A 126 15.76 0.05 -2.11
C LEU A 126 15.89 -1.01 -1.01
N ALA A 127 15.65 -0.64 0.24
CA ALA A 127 15.57 -1.60 1.33
C ALA A 127 14.12 -1.79 1.75
N SER A 128 13.71 -3.04 1.90
CA SER A 128 12.37 -3.43 2.34
C SER A 128 12.43 -4.22 3.64
N GLY A 129 11.59 -3.83 4.58
CA GLY A 129 11.36 -4.56 5.82
C GLY A 129 9.94 -5.13 5.83
N SER A 130 9.80 -6.35 6.33
CA SER A 130 8.54 -7.07 6.33
C SER A 130 8.15 -7.59 7.71
N LYS A 131 6.90 -8.02 7.79
CA LYS A 131 6.33 -8.73 8.92
C LYS A 131 6.91 -10.14 9.09
N ASP A 132 7.60 -10.67 8.07
CA ASP A 132 8.30 -11.96 8.10
C ASP A 132 9.66 -11.90 8.79
N THR A 133 9.98 -10.78 9.47
CA THR A 133 11.22 -10.48 10.21
C THR A 133 12.44 -10.14 9.34
N ASP A 134 12.33 -10.33 8.03
CA ASP A 134 13.46 -10.23 7.12
C ASP A 134 13.58 -8.83 6.51
N VAL A 135 14.84 -8.37 6.31
CA VAL A 135 15.13 -7.17 5.52
C VAL A 135 15.76 -7.59 4.21
N ILE A 136 15.24 -7.10 3.08
CA ILE A 136 15.82 -7.36 1.76
C ILE A 136 16.34 -6.06 1.14
N LEU A 137 17.54 -6.11 0.58
CA LEU A 137 18.10 -5.02 -0.21
C LEU A 137 17.93 -5.33 -1.70
N TRP A 138 17.31 -4.40 -2.42
CA TRP A 138 17.02 -4.49 -3.85
C TRP A 138 17.89 -3.50 -4.63
N ASP A 139 18.37 -3.97 -5.77
CA ASP A 139 19.02 -3.14 -6.79
C ASP A 139 18.00 -2.81 -7.88
N LEU A 140 17.76 -1.52 -8.09
CA LEU A 140 16.76 -1.06 -9.07
C LEU A 140 17.27 -1.14 -10.52
N VAL A 141 18.59 -1.13 -10.73
CA VAL A 141 19.19 -1.18 -12.08
C VAL A 141 19.34 -2.61 -12.55
N ALA A 142 19.77 -3.50 -11.64
CA ALA A 142 19.88 -4.93 -11.94
C ALA A 142 18.52 -5.65 -11.85
N GLU A 143 17.55 -5.04 -11.18
CA GLU A 143 16.22 -5.60 -10.86
C GLU A 143 16.32 -6.92 -10.07
N VAL A 144 17.22 -6.97 -9.08
CA VAL A 144 17.49 -8.17 -8.27
C VAL A 144 17.51 -7.83 -6.79
N GLY A 145 17.01 -8.75 -5.95
CA GLY A 145 17.31 -8.75 -4.52
C GLY A 145 18.78 -9.12 -4.31
N GLN A 146 19.60 -8.17 -3.87
CA GLN A 146 21.04 -8.37 -3.70
C GLN A 146 21.31 -9.42 -2.62
N TYR A 147 20.69 -9.26 -1.46
CA TYR A 147 20.77 -10.19 -0.33
C TYR A 147 19.69 -9.89 0.69
N LYS A 148 19.45 -10.87 1.56
CA LYS A 148 18.47 -10.85 2.64
C LYS A 148 19.21 -10.85 3.99
N LEU A 149 19.01 -9.81 4.80
CA LEU A 149 19.56 -9.72 6.15
C LEU A 149 18.57 -10.39 7.12
N ARG A 150 19.04 -11.47 7.77
CA ARG A 150 18.29 -12.21 8.80
C ARG A 150 18.92 -11.91 10.16
N GLY A 151 18.10 -11.53 11.13
CA GLY A 151 18.61 -11.32 12.49
C GLY A 151 17.63 -10.72 13.49
N HIS A 152 16.51 -10.17 13.04
CA HIS A 152 15.41 -9.80 13.94
C HIS A 152 14.55 -11.03 14.25
N LYS A 153 13.92 -11.04 15.42
CA LYS A 153 13.06 -12.17 15.86
C LYS A 153 11.57 -11.93 15.63
N ASP A 154 11.18 -10.68 15.38
CA ASP A 154 9.81 -10.26 15.11
C ASP A 154 9.81 -9.22 13.98
N GLN A 155 8.63 -8.79 13.55
CA GLN A 155 8.44 -7.89 12.41
C GLN A 155 9.25 -6.60 12.52
N ILE A 156 9.71 -6.12 11.37
CA ILE A 156 10.46 -4.87 11.28
C ILE A 156 9.52 -3.68 11.44
N THR A 157 9.87 -2.75 12.31
CA THR A 157 9.07 -1.57 12.67
C THR A 157 9.75 -0.26 12.29
N GLY A 158 10.97 -0.31 11.76
CA GLY A 158 11.68 0.86 11.27
C GLY A 158 12.91 0.47 10.48
N LEU A 159 13.18 1.23 9.42
CA LEU A 159 14.30 1.01 8.53
C LEU A 159 14.82 2.35 8.03
N ARG A 160 16.14 2.59 8.04
CA ARG A 160 16.77 3.80 7.49
C ARG A 160 18.19 3.53 7.00
N PHE A 161 18.54 4.05 5.83
CA PHE A 161 19.94 4.13 5.40
C PHE A 161 20.69 5.21 6.17
N VAL A 162 21.93 4.89 6.52
CA VAL A 162 22.92 5.79 7.13
C VAL A 162 24.11 5.85 6.18
N GLU A 163 24.32 7.00 5.58
CA GLU A 163 25.48 7.26 4.72
C GLU A 163 26.26 8.44 5.32
N PRO A 164 27.40 8.18 5.99
CA PRO A 164 28.20 9.27 6.51
C PRO A 164 28.74 10.11 5.35
N GLN A 165 28.68 11.44 5.48
CA GLN A 165 29.33 12.32 4.51
C GLN A 165 30.84 12.21 4.70
N GLU A 166 31.59 11.97 3.63
CA GLU A 166 33.05 12.10 3.66
C GLU A 166 33.39 13.59 3.80
N GLU A 167 33.80 14.03 5.00
CA GLU A 167 34.48 15.31 5.12
C GLU A 167 35.84 15.19 4.43
N VAL A 168 36.03 15.96 3.36
CA VAL A 168 37.34 16.17 2.75
C VAL A 168 38.17 16.97 3.74
N VAL A 169 38.97 16.29 4.55
CA VAL A 169 39.99 16.96 5.36
C VAL A 169 41.08 17.41 4.39
N GLU A 170 41.16 18.71 4.14
CA GLU A 170 42.37 19.34 3.59
C GLU A 170 43.50 19.15 4.60
N ASP A 171 44.27 18.07 4.46
CA ASP A 171 45.49 17.88 5.24
C ASP A 171 46.61 18.69 4.56
N ASP A 172 47.13 19.65 5.33
CA ASP A 172 48.11 20.63 4.91
C ASP A 172 49.45 19.94 4.62
N GLY A 173 49.89 19.93 3.35
CA GLY A 173 51.30 19.66 2.99
C GLY A 173 51.66 18.32 2.33
N GLY A 174 50.70 17.52 1.83
CA GLY A 174 51.01 16.33 1.02
C GLY A 174 50.14 16.26 -0.23
N GLN A 175 50.72 16.46 -1.42
CA GLN A 175 50.02 16.24 -2.69
C GLN A 175 49.59 14.77 -2.82
N ALA A 176 48.39 14.46 -2.35
CA ALA A 176 47.67 13.29 -2.78
C ALA A 176 47.23 13.53 -4.23
N MET A 177 47.92 12.91 -5.19
CA MET A 177 47.42 12.81 -6.56
C MET A 177 46.09 12.07 -6.52
N VAL A 178 44.98 12.81 -6.62
CA VAL A 178 43.66 12.26 -6.91
C VAL A 178 43.73 11.69 -8.33
N LEU A 179 43.85 10.37 -8.42
CA LEU A 179 43.57 9.64 -9.66
C LEU A 179 42.08 9.84 -9.97
N ASP A 180 41.81 10.74 -10.89
CA ASP A 180 40.47 11.02 -11.42
C ASP A 180 39.92 9.78 -12.13
N GLY A 181 39.17 8.97 -11.40
CA GLY A 181 38.66 7.68 -11.84
C GLY A 181 37.93 6.92 -10.75
N ALA A 182 36.66 7.29 -10.53
CA ALA A 182 35.68 6.65 -9.63
C ALA A 182 36.06 6.67 -8.13
N ALA A 183 35.49 7.64 -7.40
CA ALA A 183 35.32 7.47 -5.96
C ALA A 183 34.59 6.13 -5.73
N PRO A 184 35.12 5.20 -4.90
CA PRO A 184 34.42 3.96 -4.61
C PRO A 184 33.09 4.33 -3.98
N LEU A 185 31.98 3.86 -4.56
CA LEU A 185 30.66 3.95 -3.95
C LEU A 185 30.76 3.30 -2.57
N SER A 186 30.79 4.10 -1.50
CA SER A 186 30.67 3.60 -0.15
C SER A 186 29.40 2.75 -0.08
N GLU A 187 29.51 1.47 0.27
CA GLU A 187 28.37 0.56 0.26
C GLU A 187 27.34 0.92 1.35
N GLY A 188 27.66 1.85 2.26
CA GLY A 188 26.72 2.46 3.21
C GLY A 188 26.36 1.57 4.41
N PHE A 189 25.61 2.12 5.36
CA PHE A 189 25.13 1.40 6.55
C PHE A 189 23.60 1.39 6.60
N LEU A 190 23.04 0.41 7.30
CA LEU A 190 21.59 0.31 7.49
C LEU A 190 21.25 0.22 8.97
N LEU A 191 20.38 1.11 9.43
CA LEU A 191 19.82 1.09 10.78
C LEU A 191 18.40 0.52 10.74
N THR A 192 18.15 -0.48 11.57
CA THR A 192 16.88 -1.20 11.59
C THR A 192 16.37 -1.36 13.01
N THR A 193 15.06 -1.29 13.19
CA THR A 193 14.38 -1.60 14.46
C THR A 193 13.29 -2.62 14.21
N SER A 194 13.04 -3.47 15.19
CA SER A 194 11.95 -4.43 15.10
C SER A 194 11.12 -4.47 16.38
N LYS A 195 9.99 -5.18 16.28
CA LYS A 195 9.05 -5.35 17.38
C LYS A 195 9.66 -6.12 18.57
N ASP A 196 10.77 -6.83 18.38
CA ASP A 196 11.50 -7.53 19.45
C ASP A 196 12.26 -6.59 20.41
N SER A 197 12.12 -5.28 20.25
CA SER A 197 12.78 -4.20 21.01
C SER A 197 14.28 -4.02 20.72
N LEU A 198 14.80 -4.61 19.65
CA LEU A 198 16.19 -4.43 19.25
C LEU A 198 16.34 -3.34 18.18
N ILE A 199 17.45 -2.60 18.29
CA ILE A 199 17.98 -1.76 17.23
C ILE A 199 19.28 -2.40 16.73
N LYS A 200 19.35 -2.61 15.40
CA LYS A 200 20.49 -3.25 14.73
C LYS A 200 21.09 -2.34 13.68
N LEU A 201 22.41 -2.23 13.70
CA LEU A 201 23.22 -1.50 12.74
C LEU A 201 23.97 -2.51 11.86
N TRP A 202 23.71 -2.45 10.56
CA TRP A 202 24.27 -3.36 9.55
C TRP A 202 25.28 -2.63 8.69
N ASP A 203 26.38 -3.31 8.38
CA ASP A 203 27.30 -2.90 7.31
C ASP A 203 26.89 -3.60 6.01
N LEU A 204 26.63 -2.82 4.97
CA LEU A 204 26.21 -3.34 3.66
C LEU A 204 27.40 -3.89 2.86
N GLY A 205 28.62 -3.43 3.17
CA GLY A 205 29.86 -3.92 2.56
C GLY A 205 30.17 -5.35 2.95
N THR A 206 30.18 -5.59 4.25
CA THR A 206 30.51 -6.89 4.84
C THR A 206 29.29 -7.77 5.12
N ARG A 207 28.07 -7.22 5.00
CA ARG A 207 26.78 -7.91 5.10
C ARG A 207 26.55 -8.61 6.44
N HIS A 208 27.00 -8.04 7.53
CA HIS A 208 26.73 -8.56 8.87
C HIS A 208 26.27 -7.44 9.81
N CYS A 209 25.68 -7.85 10.92
CA CYS A 209 25.28 -6.92 11.97
C CYS A 209 26.52 -6.47 12.76
N ILE A 210 26.80 -5.17 12.77
CA ILE A 210 27.92 -4.60 13.55
C ILE A 210 27.51 -4.47 15.02
N GLU A 211 26.33 -3.89 15.27
CA GLU A 211 25.86 -3.58 16.62
C GLU A 211 24.40 -3.98 16.81
N THR A 212 24.11 -4.48 18.01
CA THR A 212 22.75 -4.73 18.48
C THR A 212 22.59 -4.12 19.86
N HIS A 213 21.61 -3.22 20.00
CA HIS A 213 21.25 -2.63 21.29
C HIS A 213 19.78 -2.88 21.61
N ILE A 214 19.44 -2.83 22.90
CA ILE A 214 18.07 -2.90 23.38
C ILE A 214 17.48 -1.49 23.35
N ALA A 215 16.51 -1.30 22.45
CA ALA A 215 15.77 -0.06 22.23
C ALA A 215 14.84 0.29 23.40
N GLN A 216 14.17 -0.69 24.01
CA GLN A 216 13.34 -0.50 25.19
C GLN A 216 13.58 -1.59 26.23
N THR A 217 13.67 -1.21 27.50
CA THR A 217 13.98 -2.14 28.59
C THR A 217 12.85 -3.15 28.82
N ASN A 218 11.60 -2.72 28.68
CA ASN A 218 10.41 -3.56 28.77
C ASN A 218 9.41 -3.16 27.68
N GLY A 219 9.16 -4.03 26.71
CA GLY A 219 8.15 -3.79 25.68
C GLY A 219 8.69 -4.02 24.27
N GLU A 220 8.12 -3.28 23.32
CA GLU A 220 8.36 -3.44 21.88
C GLU A 220 8.77 -2.08 21.28
N CYS A 221 9.67 -2.09 20.29
CA CYS A 221 10.02 -0.90 19.52
C CYS A 221 9.09 -0.77 18.31
N TRP A 222 8.39 0.35 18.18
CA TRP A 222 7.35 0.52 17.16
C TRP A 222 7.64 1.58 16.12
N ALA A 223 8.52 2.54 16.42
CA ALA A 223 8.88 3.58 15.46
C ALA A 223 10.36 3.95 15.60
N LEU A 224 10.97 4.25 14.46
CA LEU A 224 12.33 4.76 14.34
C LEU A 224 12.30 6.09 13.59
N GLY A 225 12.79 7.15 14.24
CA GLY A 225 13.09 8.42 13.60
C GLY A 225 14.59 8.63 13.52
N LEU A 226 15.11 8.92 12.33
CA LEU A 226 16.52 9.30 12.14
C LEU A 226 16.59 10.76 11.74
N SER A 227 17.46 11.51 12.42
CA SER A 227 17.76 12.90 12.06
C SER A 227 18.30 12.99 10.62
N PRO A 228 17.94 14.03 9.85
CA PRO A 228 18.44 14.20 8.48
C PRO A 228 19.97 14.28 8.38
N ASP A 229 20.62 14.76 9.44
CA ASP A 229 22.08 14.94 9.52
C ASP A 229 22.81 13.69 10.05
N TYR A 230 22.08 12.60 10.30
CA TYR A 230 22.60 11.32 10.83
C TYR A 230 23.22 11.40 12.23
N SER A 231 23.17 12.54 12.92
CA SER A 231 23.80 12.76 14.24
C SER A 231 23.11 12.01 15.40
N GLY A 232 21.84 11.63 15.22
CA GLY A 232 21.11 10.86 16.22
C GLY A 232 19.83 10.22 15.69
N CYS A 233 19.35 9.21 16.42
CA CYS A 233 18.09 8.53 16.15
C CYS A 233 17.22 8.45 17.41
N ILE A 234 15.91 8.35 17.22
CA ILE A 234 14.92 8.25 18.30
C ILE A 234 14.09 7.00 18.04
N THR A 235 13.95 6.18 19.07
CA THR A 235 13.11 4.98 19.04
C THR A 235 11.93 5.13 19.98
N ALA A 236 10.73 4.79 19.53
CA ALA A 236 9.52 4.87 20.35
C ALA A 236 8.99 3.51 20.76
N GLY A 237 8.59 3.41 22.04
CA GLY A 237 8.05 2.19 22.64
C GLY A 237 6.52 2.16 22.70
N ASN A 238 6.01 1.10 23.34
CA ASN A 238 4.58 0.89 23.61
C ASN A 238 4.00 1.79 24.73
N SER A 239 4.83 2.20 25.69
CA SER A 239 4.45 2.97 26.88
C SER A 239 4.55 4.48 26.70
N GLY A 240 4.88 4.94 25.48
CA GLY A 240 5.19 6.33 25.19
C GLY A 240 6.60 6.79 25.57
N GLU A 241 7.47 5.84 25.93
CA GLU A 241 8.91 6.06 26.07
C GLU A 241 9.55 6.33 24.70
N LEU A 242 10.27 7.44 24.61
CA LEU A 242 11.07 7.85 23.46
C LEU A 242 12.53 7.81 23.86
N LYS A 243 13.26 6.79 23.43
CA LYS A 243 14.69 6.67 23.72
C LYS A 243 15.50 7.35 22.63
N VAL A 244 16.44 8.21 23.02
CA VAL A 244 17.26 8.98 22.11
C VAL A 244 18.68 8.42 22.08
N TRP A 245 19.17 8.20 20.87
CA TRP A 245 20.48 7.68 20.58
C TRP A 245 21.28 8.71 19.80
N ALA A 246 22.57 8.79 20.08
CA ALA A 246 23.53 9.47 19.22
C ALA A 246 24.27 8.46 18.37
N LEU A 247 24.52 8.82 17.12
CA LEU A 247 25.22 7.97 16.17
C LEU A 247 26.52 8.68 15.76
N ASP A 248 27.65 7.99 15.97
CA ASP A 248 28.97 8.50 15.60
C ASP A 248 29.25 8.27 14.11
N THR A 249 28.85 9.24 13.29
CA THR A 249 29.07 9.20 11.84
C THR A 249 30.55 9.23 11.45
N ALA A 250 31.40 9.89 12.24
CA ALA A 250 32.82 10.02 11.94
C ALA A 250 33.55 8.69 12.19
N GLY A 251 33.22 8.00 13.29
CA GLY A 251 33.68 6.64 13.55
C GLY A 251 33.23 5.66 12.45
N LEU A 252 31.96 5.75 12.03
CA LEU A 252 31.39 4.94 10.94
C LEU A 252 32.08 5.18 9.59
N ALA A 253 32.45 6.42 9.27
CA ALA A 253 33.22 6.71 8.05
C ALA A 253 34.66 6.17 8.14
N ALA A 254 35.28 6.26 9.32
CA ALA A 254 36.63 5.77 9.54
C ALA A 254 36.73 4.23 9.52
N SER A 255 35.66 3.54 9.94
CA SER A 255 35.60 2.07 9.94
C SER A 255 35.59 1.49 8.52
N GLN A 256 34.94 2.15 7.56
CA GLN A 256 34.97 1.72 6.15
C GLN A 256 36.38 1.71 5.54
N LYS A 257 37.31 2.51 6.08
CA LYS A 257 38.69 2.59 5.60
C LYS A 257 39.63 1.55 6.22
N LYS A 258 39.23 0.88 7.31
CA LYS A 258 40.05 -0.10 8.04
C LYS A 258 39.50 -1.51 7.84
N VAL A 259 40.36 -2.43 7.41
CA VAL A 259 40.02 -3.84 7.17
C VAL A 259 39.89 -4.63 8.48
N ASP A 260 40.56 -4.19 9.55
CA ASP A 260 40.46 -4.77 10.89
C ASP A 260 39.55 -3.92 11.78
N MET A 261 38.32 -4.40 12.02
CA MET A 261 37.41 -3.83 13.01
C MET A 261 37.90 -4.20 14.42
N PRO A 262 38.23 -3.22 15.29
CA PRO A 262 38.48 -3.51 16.70
C PRO A 262 37.17 -4.02 17.33
N GLN A 263 37.20 -5.13 18.07
CA GLN A 263 36.03 -5.82 18.65
C GLN A 263 35.19 -4.99 19.65
N ASN A 264 35.46 -3.69 19.86
CA ASN A 264 34.82 -2.90 20.92
C ASN A 264 34.53 -1.44 20.54
N THR A 265 34.47 -1.09 19.25
CA THR A 265 34.02 0.24 18.82
C THR A 265 32.49 0.32 18.91
N GLN A 266 31.98 1.19 19.77
CA GLN A 266 30.55 1.51 19.86
C GLN A 266 30.23 2.77 19.06
N TYR A 267 29.37 2.67 18.06
CA TYR A 267 28.91 3.78 17.22
C TYR A 267 27.56 4.34 17.69
N LEU A 268 26.71 3.49 18.30
CA LEU A 268 25.44 3.88 18.86
C LEU A 268 25.55 4.13 20.38
N HIS A 269 25.25 5.36 20.82
CA HIS A 269 25.29 5.74 22.22
C HIS A 269 23.91 6.17 22.74
N ASP A 270 23.47 5.56 23.83
CA ASP A 270 22.26 5.95 24.54
C ASP A 270 22.45 7.31 25.24
N ARG A 271 21.68 8.32 24.83
CA ARG A 271 21.70 9.66 25.47
C ARG A 271 20.59 9.83 26.52
N GLY A 272 19.62 8.93 26.58
CA GLY A 272 18.55 8.95 27.57
C GLY A 272 17.14 8.91 26.99
N THR A 273 16.16 8.87 27.90
CA THR A 273 14.75 8.64 27.59
C THR A 273 13.90 9.87 27.84
N LEU A 274 13.01 10.17 26.89
CA LEU A 274 11.95 11.17 26.96
C LEU A 274 10.60 10.46 27.14
N MET A 275 9.67 11.11 27.84
CA MET A 275 8.30 10.63 27.97
C MET A 275 7.37 11.54 27.19
N ARG A 276 6.57 10.95 26.31
CA ARG A 276 5.47 11.66 25.63
C ARG A 276 4.25 11.80 26.56
N GLN A 277 3.29 12.64 26.20
CA GLN A 277 2.07 12.81 27.02
C GLN A 277 1.08 11.66 26.81
N GLY A 278 0.92 11.20 25.56
CA GLY A 278 0.16 10.00 25.24
C GLY A 278 0.81 8.73 25.83
N LYS A 279 0.00 7.76 26.25
CA LYS A 279 0.51 6.47 26.79
C LYS A 279 0.22 5.26 25.90
N ASP A 280 -0.44 5.48 24.77
CA ASP A 280 -0.56 4.48 23.71
C ASP A 280 0.77 4.11 23.01
N ARG A 281 0.67 3.18 22.06
CA ARG A 281 1.75 2.81 21.16
C ARG A 281 2.02 3.92 20.13
N ALA A 282 3.25 4.43 20.11
CA ALA A 282 3.70 5.30 19.03
C ALA A 282 3.78 4.54 17.70
N THR A 283 3.27 5.13 16.62
CA THR A 283 3.23 4.51 15.29
C THR A 283 4.35 5.03 14.39
N GLU A 284 4.59 6.34 14.36
CA GLU A 284 5.63 6.94 13.51
C GLU A 284 6.33 8.10 14.23
N ILE A 285 7.61 8.28 13.90
CA ILE A 285 8.42 9.46 14.26
C ILE A 285 9.01 10.02 12.98
N ILE A 286 8.69 11.27 12.64
CA ILE A 286 9.14 11.89 11.41
C ILE A 286 9.81 13.23 11.69
N PHE A 287 11.09 13.30 11.33
CA PHE A 287 11.87 14.52 11.38
C PHE A 287 11.52 15.43 10.21
N HIS A 288 11.52 16.74 10.47
CA HIS A 288 11.37 17.72 9.41
C HIS A 288 12.65 17.74 8.55
N PRO A 289 12.56 17.69 7.20
CA PRO A 289 13.74 17.56 6.33
C PRO A 289 14.77 18.71 6.33
N ARG A 290 14.50 19.83 7.01
CA ARG A 290 15.28 21.09 6.91
C ARG A 290 15.31 21.92 8.19
N LYS A 291 14.40 21.66 9.13
CA LYS A 291 14.21 22.45 10.34
C LYS A 291 14.27 21.52 11.53
N ASP A 292 14.59 22.09 12.68
CA ASP A 292 14.84 21.38 13.94
C ASP A 292 13.53 20.96 14.65
N TYR A 293 12.69 20.20 13.96
CA TYR A 293 11.42 19.69 14.47
C TYR A 293 11.22 18.23 14.13
N PHE A 294 10.50 17.50 14.96
CA PHE A 294 9.99 16.19 14.63
C PHE A 294 8.57 16.01 15.17
N ALA A 295 7.78 15.21 14.47
CA ALA A 295 6.44 14.82 14.89
C ALA A 295 6.47 13.39 15.41
N VAL A 296 5.76 13.15 16.50
CA VAL A 296 5.51 11.83 17.09
C VAL A 296 4.01 11.67 17.22
N HIS A 297 3.49 10.54 16.78
CA HIS A 297 2.09 10.21 17.02
C HIS A 297 1.90 8.73 17.30
N GLY A 298 0.76 8.42 17.91
CA GLY A 298 0.26 7.06 18.01
C GLY A 298 -1.09 6.93 17.34
N SER A 299 -1.89 5.99 17.84
CA SER A 299 -3.27 5.73 17.41
C SER A 299 -4.32 6.66 18.05
N GLU A 300 -3.87 7.68 18.78
CA GLU A 300 -4.72 8.69 19.38
C GLU A 300 -5.14 9.78 18.38
N LYS A 301 -6.06 10.64 18.81
CA LYS A 301 -6.49 11.85 18.07
C LYS A 301 -5.56 13.04 18.35
N ALA A 302 -4.27 12.78 18.45
CA ALA A 302 -3.26 13.78 18.81
C ALA A 302 -1.92 13.47 18.13
N VAL A 303 -1.28 14.50 17.59
CA VAL A 303 0.11 14.45 17.11
C VAL A 303 0.93 15.43 17.94
N GLU A 304 1.99 14.93 18.56
CA GLU A 304 2.90 15.73 19.36
C GLU A 304 4.07 16.21 18.51
N ILE A 305 4.32 17.51 18.50
CA ILE A 305 5.43 18.12 17.77
C ILE A 305 6.47 18.58 18.76
N TRP A 306 7.69 18.11 18.55
CA TRP A 306 8.85 18.40 19.37
C TRP A 306 9.82 19.28 18.59
N ARG A 307 10.45 20.21 19.29
CA ARG A 307 11.53 21.04 18.75
C ARG A 307 12.87 20.57 19.31
N ILE A 308 13.89 20.61 18.46
CA ILE A 308 15.29 20.43 18.84
C ILE A 308 15.87 21.82 19.07
N ARG A 309 16.47 22.06 20.24
CA ARG A 309 17.07 23.35 20.56
C ARG A 309 18.43 23.47 19.91
N SER A 310 18.72 24.62 19.30
CA SER A 310 20.07 24.93 18.82
C SER A 310 21.09 24.91 19.96
N GLU A 311 22.35 24.62 19.62
CA GLU A 311 23.45 24.58 20.60
C GLU A 311 23.60 25.86 21.41
N ALA A 312 23.36 27.03 20.79
CA ALA A 312 23.40 28.32 21.48
C ALA A 312 22.30 28.46 22.55
N GLU A 313 21.11 27.88 22.32
CA GLU A 313 20.04 27.83 23.32
C GLU A 313 20.39 26.84 24.46
N ILE A 314 21.00 25.71 24.12
CA ILE A 314 21.45 24.70 25.10
C ILE A 314 22.51 25.30 26.02
N LYS A 315 23.55 25.94 25.48
CA LYS A 315 24.59 26.64 26.26
C LYS A 315 24.00 27.70 27.19
N LYS A 316 23.03 28.49 26.72
CA LYS A 316 22.31 29.48 27.56
C LYS A 316 21.49 28.82 28.67
N SER A 317 20.84 27.69 28.39
CA SER A 317 20.09 26.92 29.39
C SER A 317 21.00 26.36 30.48
N LEU A 318 22.11 25.72 30.08
CA LEU A 318 23.12 25.18 30.98
C LEU A 318 23.74 26.27 31.86
N ALA A 319 24.10 27.42 31.27
CA ALA A 319 24.59 28.58 32.02
C ALA A 319 23.57 29.08 33.06
N ARG A 320 22.27 29.11 32.70
CA ARG A 320 21.18 29.49 33.62
C ARG A 320 20.97 28.46 34.74
N LYS A 321 21.06 27.16 34.45
CA LYS A 321 21.02 26.08 35.45
C LYS A 321 22.22 26.15 36.39
N LYS A 322 23.45 26.35 35.88
CA LYS A 322 24.68 26.53 36.67
C LYS A 322 24.55 27.73 37.61
N ARG A 323 24.02 28.87 37.12
CA ARG A 323 23.74 30.05 37.97
C ARG A 323 22.75 29.74 39.09
N ARG A 324 21.62 29.09 38.78
CA ARG A 324 20.62 28.66 39.78
C ARG A 324 21.18 27.66 40.80
N ARG A 325 22.05 26.74 40.38
CA ARG A 325 22.72 25.77 41.27
C ARG A 325 23.70 26.47 42.20
N ARG A 326 24.49 27.44 41.69
CA ARG A 326 25.36 28.30 42.49
C ARG A 326 24.57 29.14 43.50
N GLU A 327 23.45 29.74 43.10
CA GLU A 327 22.55 30.50 43.99
C GLU A 327 21.95 29.61 45.09
N LYS A 328 21.51 28.38 44.76
CA LYS A 328 20.99 27.41 45.76
C LYS A 328 22.07 26.89 46.70
N LEU A 329 23.30 26.68 46.22
CA LEU A 329 24.44 26.27 47.04
C LEU A 329 24.87 27.41 47.98
N ALA A 330 24.86 28.66 47.50
CA ALA A 330 25.09 29.84 48.32
C ALA A 330 23.99 30.02 49.40
N GLN A 331 22.73 29.76 49.08
CA GLN A 331 21.64 29.74 50.06
C GLN A 331 21.74 28.59 51.08
N LYS A 332 22.19 27.40 50.66
CA LYS A 332 22.44 26.28 51.60
C LYS A 332 23.60 26.56 52.55
N LYS A 333 24.67 27.23 52.08
CA LYS A 333 25.79 27.68 52.93
C LYS A 333 25.40 28.74 53.96
N GLY A 334 24.27 29.44 53.78
CA GLY A 334 23.74 30.38 54.77
C GLY A 334 23.12 29.73 56.02
N ASN A 335 22.95 28.40 56.06
CA ASN A 335 22.28 27.67 57.15
C ASN A 335 23.14 26.61 57.87
N GLN A 336 24.45 26.52 57.57
CA GLN A 336 25.40 25.70 58.31
C GLN A 336 26.70 26.50 58.49
N ALA A 337 26.90 27.03 59.69
CA ALA A 337 28.17 27.58 60.12
C ALA A 337 29.11 26.43 60.54
N ASP A 338 30.37 26.61 60.17
CA ASP A 338 31.59 25.91 60.59
C ASP A 338 31.92 24.55 59.95
N GLY A 339 33.01 24.58 59.17
CA GLY A 339 33.67 23.41 58.58
C GLY A 339 34.44 23.78 57.32
N GLU A 340 35.67 24.28 57.48
CA GLU A 340 36.64 24.47 56.39
C GLU A 340 36.93 23.11 55.72
N ALA A 341 36.72 23.05 54.41
CA ALA A 341 37.26 22.00 53.54
C ALA A 341 37.67 22.64 52.22
N GLU A 342 38.86 22.27 51.78
CA GLU A 342 39.67 22.84 50.72
C GLU A 342 38.95 23.02 49.39
N VAL A 343 39.33 24.10 48.70
CA VAL A 343 39.02 24.31 47.29
C VAL A 343 39.97 23.44 46.49
N ASP A 344 39.58 22.19 46.21
CA ASP A 344 40.18 21.44 45.12
C ASP A 344 39.65 21.99 43.79
N GLY A 345 40.58 22.62 43.07
CA GLY A 345 40.39 23.15 41.74
C GLY A 345 40.58 22.07 40.67
N GLU A 346 39.59 21.20 40.52
CA GLU A 346 39.46 20.37 39.32
C GLU A 346 38.05 20.46 38.73
N GLU A 347 38.00 20.43 37.39
CA GLU A 347 36.83 20.37 36.50
C GLU A 347 36.26 21.69 35.96
N ASP A 348 37.14 22.44 35.26
CA ASP A 348 36.80 23.34 34.15
C ASP A 348 36.59 22.59 32.80
N GLN A 349 36.08 21.35 32.80
CA GLN A 349 35.90 20.51 31.59
C GLN A 349 34.45 20.13 31.23
N ASP A 350 33.45 20.90 31.67
CA ASP A 350 32.03 20.64 31.36
C ASP A 350 31.42 21.67 30.38
N GLU A 351 32.16 22.07 29.34
CA GLU A 351 31.61 22.79 28.18
C GLU A 351 31.16 21.85 27.04
N ASN A 352 31.14 20.54 27.27
CA ASN A 352 30.71 19.59 26.26
C ASN A 352 29.18 19.55 26.12
N VAL A 353 28.67 20.10 25.01
CA VAL A 353 27.24 20.04 24.60
C VAL A 353 26.71 18.60 24.58
N SER A 354 27.59 17.62 24.36
CA SER A 354 27.29 16.18 24.34
C SER A 354 26.83 15.59 25.67
N ARG A 355 27.08 16.26 26.81
CA ARG A 355 26.64 15.82 28.16
C ARG A 355 25.40 16.54 28.69
N ALA A 356 24.75 17.39 27.89
CA ALA A 356 23.53 18.08 28.31
C ALA A 356 22.37 17.11 28.55
N ASP A 357 21.56 17.34 29.59
CA ASP A 357 20.33 16.58 29.84
C ASP A 357 19.43 16.58 28.60
N ILE A 358 18.90 15.42 28.21
CA ILE A 358 18.09 15.28 26.99
C ILE A 358 16.83 16.16 27.00
N THR A 359 16.30 16.44 28.19
CA THR A 359 15.14 17.33 28.43
C THR A 359 15.44 18.81 28.15
N ASP A 360 16.72 19.19 28.10
CA ASP A 360 17.13 20.52 27.66
C ASP A 360 17.31 20.61 26.14
N VAL A 361 17.65 19.50 25.48
CA VAL A 361 17.84 19.41 24.02
C VAL A 361 16.48 19.40 23.31
N PHE A 362 15.55 18.58 23.79
CA PHE A 362 14.23 18.46 23.19
C PHE A 362 13.18 19.15 24.05
N ALA A 363 12.33 19.94 23.41
CA ALA A 363 11.19 20.55 24.08
C ALA A 363 9.93 20.30 23.27
N GLN A 364 8.82 20.03 23.95
CA GLN A 364 7.53 19.96 23.28
C GLN A 364 7.15 21.34 22.75
N HIS A 365 6.80 21.44 21.47
CA HIS A 365 6.41 22.68 20.81
C HIS A 365 4.90 22.86 20.85
N LEU A 366 4.13 21.85 20.40
CA LEU A 366 2.67 21.85 20.45
C LEU A 366 2.09 20.43 20.28
N ILE A 367 0.79 20.29 20.58
CA ILE A 367 0.02 19.07 20.33
C ILE A 367 -1.14 19.41 19.39
N VAL A 368 -1.11 18.86 18.17
CA VAL A 368 -2.21 19.00 17.20
C VAL A 368 -3.31 18.01 17.55
N ARG A 369 -4.53 18.49 17.84
CA ARG A 369 -5.70 17.62 17.98
C ARG A 369 -6.40 17.46 16.64
N ILE A 370 -6.70 16.22 16.31
CA ILE A 370 -7.17 15.78 15.00
C ILE A 370 -8.61 15.29 15.12
N SER A 371 -9.39 15.38 14.04
CA SER A 371 -10.78 14.94 14.03
C SER A 371 -10.92 13.40 14.21
N GLY A 372 -10.06 12.66 13.50
CA GLY A 372 -9.90 11.21 13.56
C GLY A 372 -8.64 10.76 14.30
N LYS A 373 -8.49 9.44 14.42
CA LYS A 373 -7.22 8.84 14.89
C LYS A 373 -6.19 8.95 13.77
N ALA A 374 -5.00 9.47 14.07
CA ALA A 374 -3.93 9.55 13.08
C ALA A 374 -3.45 8.14 12.71
N ARG A 375 -3.36 7.85 11.41
CA ARG A 375 -2.73 6.61 10.93
C ARG A 375 -1.28 6.83 10.57
N SER A 376 -1.02 7.91 9.84
CA SER A 376 0.31 8.32 9.39
C SER A 376 0.34 9.83 9.23
N VAL A 377 1.53 10.40 9.37
CA VAL A 377 1.78 11.83 9.20
C VAL A 377 2.90 12.02 8.18
N ASP A 378 2.95 13.18 7.53
CA ASP A 378 4.12 13.57 6.74
C ASP A 378 4.29 15.10 6.72
N TRP A 379 5.51 15.58 6.52
CA TRP A 379 5.81 17.01 6.47
C TRP A 379 5.62 17.56 5.05
N ALA A 380 4.73 18.54 4.91
CA ALA A 380 4.55 19.27 3.68
C ALA A 380 5.54 20.45 3.60
N VAL A 381 6.56 20.34 2.74
CA VAL A 381 7.60 21.38 2.59
C VAL A 381 7.27 22.29 1.41
N ASN A 382 6.32 23.20 1.60
CA ASN A 382 5.98 24.18 0.57
C ASN A 382 7.05 25.28 0.45
N HIS A 383 7.48 25.56 -0.78
CA HIS A 383 8.44 26.62 -1.07
C HIS A 383 7.81 28.00 -0.78
N GLY A 384 8.28 28.67 0.28
CA GLY A 384 7.91 30.05 0.62
C GLY A 384 7.03 30.24 1.87
N SER A 385 6.54 29.17 2.51
CA SER A 385 5.76 29.32 3.74
C SER A 385 6.67 29.43 4.97
N LYS A 386 6.45 30.49 5.79
CA LYS A 386 7.11 30.63 7.10
C LYS A 386 6.58 29.63 8.14
N THR A 387 5.37 29.11 7.93
CA THR A 387 4.73 28.10 8.78
C THR A 387 5.18 26.69 8.41
N LEU A 388 5.24 25.80 9.41
CA LEU A 388 5.37 24.37 9.19
C LEU A 388 4.01 23.82 8.74
N GLN A 389 4.00 22.90 7.79
CA GLN A 389 2.77 22.26 7.35
C GLN A 389 2.87 20.75 7.58
N LEU A 390 1.88 20.20 8.26
CA LEU A 390 1.81 18.79 8.59
C LEU A 390 0.60 18.18 7.89
N LEU A 391 0.84 17.21 7.04
CA LEU A 391 -0.19 16.40 6.43
C LEU A 391 -0.45 15.19 7.34
N VAL A 392 -1.72 14.89 7.58
CA VAL A 392 -2.16 13.79 8.44
C VAL A 392 -3.17 12.97 7.67
N ALA A 393 -2.93 11.66 7.50
CA ALA A 393 -3.99 10.72 7.17
C ALA A 393 -4.59 10.14 8.44
N THR A 394 -5.91 10.05 8.43
CA THR A 394 -6.68 9.52 9.54
C THR A 394 -7.29 8.17 9.18
N THR A 395 -7.46 7.32 10.19
CA THR A 395 -8.12 6.01 10.00
C THR A 395 -9.59 6.13 9.63
N ASN A 396 -10.22 7.29 9.88
CA ASN A 396 -11.59 7.61 9.48
C ASN A 396 -11.68 8.18 8.05
N ASN A 397 -10.75 7.80 7.15
CA ASN A 397 -10.83 8.08 5.71
C ASN A 397 -10.81 9.59 5.37
N GLN A 398 -9.88 10.33 5.98
CA GLN A 398 -9.71 11.77 5.72
C GLN A 398 -8.23 12.13 5.60
N LEU A 399 -7.96 13.20 4.86
CA LEU A 399 -6.66 13.87 4.83
C LEU A 399 -6.82 15.27 5.38
N GLU A 400 -5.99 15.63 6.36
CA GLU A 400 -6.00 16.95 7.00
C GLU A 400 -4.62 17.58 6.90
N LEU A 401 -4.56 18.84 6.46
CA LEU A 401 -3.33 19.62 6.41
C LEU A 401 -3.38 20.72 7.47
N TYR A 402 -2.42 20.69 8.38
CA TYR A 402 -2.33 21.61 9.51
C TYR A 402 -1.20 22.62 9.31
N ASN A 403 -1.51 23.90 9.53
CA ASN A 403 -0.52 24.97 9.58
C ASN A 403 -0.09 25.21 11.03
N ILE A 404 1.21 25.13 11.24
CA ILE A 404 1.86 25.27 12.54
C ILE A 404 2.79 26.49 12.51
N PRO A 405 2.63 27.46 13.41
CA PRO A 405 3.52 28.60 13.50
C PRO A 405 4.91 28.20 14.04
N GLN A 406 5.95 28.76 13.43
CA GLN A 406 7.31 28.65 13.94
C GLN A 406 7.53 29.66 15.06
N LYS A 407 8.34 29.30 16.07
CA LYS A 407 8.74 30.24 17.12
C LYS A 407 9.76 31.24 16.54
N GLU A 408 9.33 32.48 16.31
CA GLU A 408 10.24 33.54 15.87
C GLU A 408 11.27 33.88 16.97
N LYS A 409 12.53 34.13 16.59
CA LYS A 409 13.63 34.47 17.51
C LYS A 409 13.44 35.83 18.22
N SER A 410 12.42 36.64 17.90
CA SER A 410 12.31 38.04 18.32
C SER A 410 11.05 38.46 19.08
N SER A 411 10.06 37.60 19.33
CA SER A 411 8.87 38.07 20.07
C SER A 411 9.13 38.16 21.58
N LYS A 412 9.30 39.39 22.07
CA LYS A 412 9.23 39.77 23.49
C LYS A 412 7.80 39.63 24.05
N SER A 413 7.05 38.56 23.73
CA SER A 413 5.77 38.32 24.40
C SER A 413 6.01 37.64 25.74
N LYS A 414 5.89 38.41 26.82
CA LYS A 414 5.87 37.93 28.20
C LYS A 414 4.56 37.19 28.47
N LYS A 415 4.44 35.96 27.98
CA LYS A 415 3.58 34.86 28.48
C LYS A 415 3.80 33.63 27.61
N GLU A 416 3.98 32.48 28.25
CA GLU A 416 4.06 31.15 27.60
C GLU A 416 2.67 30.74 27.08
N ASP A 417 2.11 31.50 26.14
CA ASP A 417 0.91 31.04 25.43
C ASP A 417 1.35 29.99 24.40
N VAL A 418 0.78 28.79 24.50
CA VAL A 418 1.05 27.66 23.59
C VAL A 418 0.70 28.12 22.16
N PRO A 419 1.56 27.91 21.14
CA PRO A 419 1.25 28.34 19.78
C PRO A 419 0.01 27.62 19.24
N ASP A 420 -0.99 28.37 18.78
CA ASP A 420 -2.20 27.81 18.17
C ASP A 420 -1.90 27.26 16.76
N TYR A 421 -2.37 26.04 16.49
CA TYR A 421 -2.35 25.43 15.16
C TYR A 421 -3.70 25.64 14.46
N THR A 422 -3.70 25.66 13.13
CA THR A 422 -4.93 25.81 12.34
C THR A 422 -5.05 24.68 11.32
N ARG A 423 -6.24 24.10 11.19
CA ARG A 423 -6.54 23.15 10.11
C ARG A 423 -6.76 23.94 8.82
N ALA A 424 -5.81 23.85 7.90
CA ALA A 424 -5.78 24.66 6.69
C ALA A 424 -6.64 24.06 5.58
N LEU A 425 -6.47 22.76 5.30
CA LEU A 425 -7.19 22.05 4.24
C LEU A 425 -7.64 20.68 4.76
N ALA A 426 -8.73 20.16 4.20
CA ALA A 426 -9.22 18.82 4.48
C ALA A 426 -9.87 18.20 3.24
N VAL A 427 -9.57 16.92 2.97
CA VAL A 427 -10.20 16.13 1.91
C VAL A 427 -11.12 15.11 2.56
N GLU A 428 -12.43 15.36 2.49
CA GLU A 428 -13.47 14.52 3.13
C GLU A 428 -14.72 14.29 2.27
N LEU A 429 -14.91 15.07 1.20
CA LEU A 429 -16.08 14.95 0.33
C LEU A 429 -16.11 13.62 -0.44
N PRO A 430 -15.00 13.11 -1.00
CA PRO A 430 -14.99 11.91 -1.82
C PRO A 430 -15.14 10.58 -1.07
N GLY A 431 -15.33 10.58 0.26
CA GLY A 431 -15.45 9.34 1.03
C GLY A 431 -16.31 9.44 2.28
N HIS A 432 -16.80 8.29 2.73
CA HIS A 432 -17.46 8.18 4.04
C HIS A 432 -16.42 8.07 5.16
N ARG A 433 -16.73 8.65 6.33
CA ARG A 433 -15.83 8.61 7.49
C ARG A 433 -15.90 7.29 8.25
N ALA A 434 -17.12 6.76 8.33
CA ALA A 434 -17.46 5.50 8.98
C ALA A 434 -17.77 4.41 7.93
N ASP A 435 -18.06 3.22 8.43
CA ASP A 435 -18.55 2.09 7.65
C ASP A 435 -19.91 2.41 7.00
N ILE A 436 -20.05 1.98 5.75
CA ILE A 436 -21.27 2.15 4.97
C ILE A 436 -22.20 0.98 5.29
N ARG A 437 -23.40 1.30 5.77
CA ARG A 437 -24.37 0.32 6.30
C ARG A 437 -25.44 -0.07 5.30
N SER A 438 -25.81 0.85 4.41
CA SER A 438 -26.88 0.63 3.44
C SER A 438 -26.60 1.38 2.15
N LEU A 439 -27.03 0.77 1.06
CA LEU A 439 -26.99 1.32 -0.29
C LEU A 439 -28.41 1.27 -0.87
N ALA A 440 -28.79 2.31 -1.59
CA ALA A 440 -30.00 2.34 -2.38
C ALA A 440 -29.69 2.97 -3.75
N LEU A 441 -30.10 2.31 -4.82
CA LEU A 441 -30.02 2.85 -6.17
C LEU A 441 -31.29 3.63 -6.51
N SER A 442 -31.10 4.69 -7.27
CA SER A 442 -32.15 5.46 -7.92
C SER A 442 -32.91 4.61 -8.93
N SER A 443 -34.18 4.90 -9.17
CA SER A 443 -35.01 4.17 -10.14
C SER A 443 -34.48 4.29 -11.59
N ASP A 444 -33.73 5.36 -11.87
CA ASP A 444 -33.04 5.58 -13.15
C ASP A 444 -31.62 4.99 -13.22
N ASP A 445 -31.16 4.33 -12.16
CA ASP A 445 -29.81 3.76 -12.00
C ASP A 445 -28.64 4.77 -12.14
N ARG A 446 -28.90 6.08 -12.13
CA ARG A 446 -27.85 7.11 -12.29
C ARG A 446 -27.26 7.55 -10.96
N MET A 447 -28.10 7.59 -9.93
CA MET A 447 -27.76 8.09 -8.61
C MET A 447 -27.72 6.94 -7.61
N LEU A 448 -26.76 6.99 -6.70
CA LEU A 448 -26.61 6.03 -5.60
C LEU A 448 -26.67 6.80 -4.28
N ALA A 449 -27.55 6.39 -3.37
CA ALA A 449 -27.53 6.85 -1.98
C ALA A 449 -26.75 5.81 -1.16
N SER A 450 -25.79 6.29 -0.37
CA SER A 450 -25.07 5.45 0.58
C SER A 450 -25.15 6.07 1.97
N ALA A 451 -25.61 5.25 2.91
CA ALA A 451 -25.81 5.65 4.29
C ALA A 451 -24.71 5.05 5.17
N SER A 452 -24.05 5.90 5.94
CA SER A 452 -23.06 5.52 6.96
C SER A 452 -23.47 6.07 8.32
N ASN A 453 -22.75 5.67 9.36
CA ASN A 453 -22.87 6.35 10.65
C ASN A 453 -22.47 7.82 10.52
N GLY A 454 -23.37 8.76 10.81
CA GLY A 454 -23.10 10.19 10.79
C GLY A 454 -23.24 10.87 9.42
N SER A 455 -23.48 10.15 8.33
CA SER A 455 -23.62 10.81 7.02
C SER A 455 -24.35 9.98 5.99
N LEU A 456 -25.15 10.65 5.17
CA LEU A 456 -25.74 10.11 3.94
C LEU A 456 -25.10 10.84 2.76
N LYS A 457 -24.55 10.11 1.80
CA LYS A 457 -23.98 10.69 0.58
C LYS A 457 -24.70 10.18 -0.65
N ILE A 458 -24.85 11.07 -1.63
CA ILE A 458 -25.43 10.73 -2.92
C ILE A 458 -24.37 10.88 -3.99
N TRP A 459 -24.18 9.82 -4.76
CA TRP A 459 -23.16 9.69 -5.78
C TRP A 459 -23.81 9.59 -7.15
N ASN A 460 -23.05 9.99 -8.17
CA ASN A 460 -23.35 9.62 -9.54
C ASN A 460 -22.56 8.36 -9.89
N VAL A 461 -23.25 7.32 -10.34
CA VAL A 461 -22.62 6.02 -10.67
C VAL A 461 -21.63 6.15 -11.85
N ARG A 462 -21.91 7.05 -12.81
CA ARG A 462 -21.04 7.25 -13.98
C ARG A 462 -19.78 8.04 -13.65
N THR A 463 -19.91 9.14 -12.90
CA THR A 463 -18.76 10.03 -12.60
C THR A 463 -18.04 9.66 -11.30
N GLN A 464 -18.62 8.80 -10.46
CA GLN A 464 -18.11 8.40 -9.14
C GLN A 464 -17.97 9.56 -8.14
N ALA A 465 -18.43 10.76 -8.49
CA ALA A 465 -18.34 11.93 -7.65
C ALA A 465 -19.53 11.99 -6.69
N CYS A 466 -19.27 12.42 -5.46
CA CYS A 466 -20.29 12.77 -4.49
C CYS A 466 -20.95 14.09 -4.92
N ILE A 467 -22.28 14.05 -5.14
CA ILE A 467 -23.07 15.22 -5.53
C ILE A 467 -23.56 15.95 -4.27
N ARG A 468 -24.14 15.21 -3.33
CA ARG A 468 -24.70 15.75 -2.08
C ARG A 468 -24.20 14.95 -0.87
N THR A 469 -23.99 15.65 0.23
CA THR A 469 -23.71 15.06 1.54
C THR A 469 -24.71 15.64 2.54
N PHE A 470 -25.33 14.76 3.32
CA PHE A 470 -26.22 15.08 4.42
C PHE A 470 -25.62 14.56 5.72
N ASP A 471 -25.85 15.29 6.79
CA ASP A 471 -25.56 14.84 8.15
C ASP A 471 -26.81 14.11 8.66
N CYS A 472 -26.60 12.92 9.21
CA CYS A 472 -27.66 12.07 9.76
C CYS A 472 -27.13 11.37 11.01
N GLY A 473 -28.00 10.79 11.82
CA GLY A 473 -27.58 9.95 12.93
C GLY A 473 -26.85 8.66 12.49
N TYR A 474 -26.88 7.65 13.35
CA TYR A 474 -26.41 6.31 12.96
C TYR A 474 -27.43 5.68 11.99
N ALA A 475 -27.21 5.83 10.69
CA ALA A 475 -28.09 5.30 9.65
C ALA A 475 -27.87 3.80 9.45
N LEU A 476 -28.95 3.02 9.51
CA LEU A 476 -28.93 1.56 9.32
C LEU A 476 -29.46 1.15 7.95
N CYS A 477 -30.52 1.80 7.49
CA CYS A 477 -31.17 1.51 6.22
C CYS A 477 -31.49 2.81 5.49
N CYS A 478 -31.45 2.76 4.16
CA CYS A 478 -31.86 3.86 3.29
C CYS A 478 -32.64 3.34 2.09
N ALA A 479 -33.55 4.17 1.56
CA ALA A 479 -34.29 3.87 0.35
C ALA A 479 -34.64 5.16 -0.39
N PHE A 480 -34.58 5.14 -1.72
CA PHE A 480 -35.15 6.19 -2.55
C PHE A 480 -36.68 6.07 -2.58
N LEU A 481 -37.36 7.21 -2.52
CA LEU A 481 -38.77 7.26 -2.91
C LEU A 481 -38.89 7.28 -4.44
N PRO A 482 -39.98 6.71 -5.00
CA PRO A 482 -40.19 6.68 -6.43
C PRO A 482 -40.21 8.10 -7.01
N GLY A 483 -39.51 8.30 -8.12
CA GLY A 483 -39.25 9.61 -8.70
C GLY A 483 -37.98 10.28 -8.18
N ASP A 484 -37.17 9.57 -7.37
CA ASP A 484 -35.76 9.83 -7.00
C ASP A 484 -35.46 11.19 -6.35
N LYS A 485 -36.51 11.95 -6.02
CA LYS A 485 -36.40 13.27 -5.42
C LYS A 485 -36.08 13.23 -3.94
N VAL A 486 -36.60 12.24 -3.23
CA VAL A 486 -36.51 12.14 -1.76
C VAL A 486 -35.87 10.82 -1.37
N VAL A 487 -34.96 10.88 -0.40
CA VAL A 487 -34.34 9.72 0.23
C VAL A 487 -34.86 9.59 1.65
N VAL A 488 -35.19 8.37 2.05
CA VAL A 488 -35.58 8.03 3.42
C VAL A 488 -34.43 7.31 4.10
N VAL A 489 -34.15 7.69 5.35
CA VAL A 489 -33.15 7.04 6.21
C VAL A 489 -33.80 6.58 7.50
N GLY A 490 -33.55 5.33 7.88
CA GLY A 490 -33.88 4.80 9.20
C GLY A 490 -32.64 4.79 10.10
N THR A 491 -32.75 5.40 11.27
CA THR A 491 -31.65 5.50 12.23
C THR A 491 -31.72 4.43 13.31
N LYS A 492 -30.59 4.25 14.01
CA LYS A 492 -30.50 3.40 15.21
C LYS A 492 -31.29 3.96 16.40
N SER A 493 -31.55 5.28 16.44
CA SER A 493 -32.36 5.92 17.49
C SER A 493 -33.86 5.61 17.36
N GLY A 494 -34.31 5.04 16.24
CA GLY A 494 -35.73 4.82 15.98
C GLY A 494 -36.40 5.96 15.20
N GLU A 495 -35.61 6.87 14.63
CA GLU A 495 -36.09 8.00 13.83
C GLU A 495 -36.06 7.67 12.34
N ILE A 496 -37.05 8.20 11.62
CA ILE A 496 -37.09 8.20 10.16
C ILE A 496 -36.85 9.63 9.69
N GLU A 497 -35.76 9.83 8.96
CA GLU A 497 -35.37 11.12 8.38
C GLU A 497 -35.65 11.13 6.88
N LEU A 498 -36.26 12.22 6.39
CA LEU A 498 -36.55 12.44 4.97
C LEU A 498 -35.67 13.54 4.42
N PHE A 499 -34.90 13.25 3.38
CA PHE A 499 -34.01 14.21 2.71
C PHE A 499 -34.44 14.46 1.27
N ASP A 500 -34.48 15.72 0.84
CA ASP A 500 -34.67 16.07 -0.58
C ASP A 500 -33.30 16.19 -1.28
N VAL A 501 -33.12 15.45 -2.36
CA VAL A 501 -31.87 15.37 -3.14
C VAL A 501 -31.58 16.68 -3.88
N ALA A 502 -32.63 17.31 -4.42
CA ALA A 502 -32.47 18.50 -5.25
C ALA A 502 -32.08 19.73 -4.40
N SER A 503 -32.83 19.96 -3.31
CA SER A 503 -32.60 21.08 -2.40
C SER A 503 -31.51 20.83 -1.37
N ALA A 504 -31.13 19.56 -1.14
CA ALA A 504 -30.16 19.15 -0.13
C ALA A 504 -30.57 19.54 1.30
N VAL A 505 -31.85 19.42 1.63
CA VAL A 505 -32.43 19.79 2.92
C VAL A 505 -33.17 18.60 3.55
N LEU A 506 -33.11 18.51 4.88
CA LEU A 506 -33.97 17.63 5.67
C LEU A 506 -35.42 18.15 5.63
N LEU A 507 -36.33 17.37 5.05
CA LEU A 507 -37.74 17.72 4.92
C LEU A 507 -38.52 17.50 6.22
N ASP A 508 -38.36 16.32 6.81
CA ASP A 508 -39.12 15.88 7.98
C ASP A 508 -38.27 14.88 8.79
N SER A 509 -38.48 14.85 10.10
CA SER A 509 -37.88 13.86 11.00
C SER A 509 -38.97 13.36 11.94
N VAL A 510 -39.21 12.05 11.90
CA VAL A 510 -40.31 11.40 12.63
C VAL A 510 -39.73 10.37 13.58
N THR A 511 -40.02 10.51 14.88
CA THR A 511 -39.73 9.49 15.90
C THR A 511 -40.67 8.30 15.70
N ALA A 512 -40.24 7.35 14.89
CA ALA A 512 -41.07 6.26 14.40
C ALA A 512 -41.14 5.10 15.40
N HIS A 513 -40.04 4.75 16.07
CA HIS A 513 -39.90 3.57 16.92
C HIS A 513 -39.09 3.90 18.19
N GLU A 514 -39.19 3.05 19.22
CA GLU A 514 -38.37 3.18 20.45
C GLU A 514 -36.99 2.51 20.29
N GLY A 515 -36.86 1.60 19.32
CA GLY A 515 -35.64 0.86 19.02
C GLY A 515 -35.11 1.10 17.60
N ALA A 516 -33.96 0.51 17.32
CA ALA A 516 -33.28 0.63 16.04
C ALA A 516 -34.15 0.15 14.86
N ILE A 517 -34.17 0.93 13.78
CA ILE A 517 -34.85 0.55 12.53
C ILE A 517 -33.86 -0.24 11.67
N TRP A 518 -34.06 -1.56 11.58
CA TRP A 518 -33.16 -2.43 10.83
C TRP A 518 -33.43 -2.43 9.33
N SER A 519 -34.70 -2.34 8.96
CA SER A 519 -35.12 -2.43 7.57
C SER A 519 -36.23 -1.45 7.24
N LEU A 520 -36.18 -0.97 6.01
CA LEU A 520 -37.08 0.03 5.47
C LEU A 520 -37.29 -0.31 4.00
N GLN A 521 -38.55 -0.54 3.61
CA GLN A 521 -38.90 -0.93 2.26
C GLN A 521 -40.06 -0.06 1.77
N VAL A 522 -39.90 0.48 0.57
CA VAL A 522 -40.96 1.19 -0.13
C VAL A 522 -41.90 0.16 -0.75
N HIS A 523 -43.20 0.41 -0.67
CA HIS A 523 -44.21 -0.41 -1.32
C HIS A 523 -44.08 -0.30 -2.84
N PRO A 524 -44.28 -1.37 -3.64
CA PRO A 524 -44.17 -1.32 -5.10
C PRO A 524 -45.03 -0.21 -5.75
N ASP A 525 -46.22 0.07 -5.21
CA ASP A 525 -47.08 1.19 -5.65
C ASP A 525 -46.50 2.59 -5.42
N GLY A 526 -45.46 2.70 -4.59
CA GLY A 526 -44.77 3.96 -4.34
C GLY A 526 -45.46 4.96 -3.42
N ARG A 527 -46.63 4.62 -2.87
CA ARG A 527 -47.45 5.51 -2.02
C ARG A 527 -47.26 5.30 -0.52
N SER A 528 -46.68 4.18 -0.15
CA SER A 528 -46.46 3.78 1.23
C SER A 528 -45.07 3.17 1.42
N MET A 529 -44.65 3.09 2.67
CA MET A 529 -43.42 2.42 3.08
C MET A 529 -43.66 1.66 4.39
N VAL A 530 -42.81 0.69 4.67
CA VAL A 530 -42.79 -0.05 5.92
C VAL A 530 -41.45 0.10 6.59
N SER A 531 -41.47 0.34 7.90
CA SER A 531 -40.31 0.30 8.77
C SER A 531 -40.43 -0.89 9.73
N GLY A 532 -39.35 -1.67 9.86
CA GLY A 532 -39.23 -2.76 10.82
C GLY A 532 -38.15 -2.43 11.83
N SER A 533 -38.50 -2.60 13.11
CA SER A 533 -37.65 -2.20 14.22
C SER A 533 -37.41 -3.35 15.20
N ALA A 534 -36.38 -3.18 16.02
CA ALA A 534 -36.11 -3.98 17.20
C ALA A 534 -37.20 -3.83 18.29
N ASP A 535 -38.15 -2.89 18.17
CA ASP A 535 -39.28 -2.77 19.11
C ASP A 535 -40.41 -3.79 18.87
N LYS A 536 -40.14 -4.85 18.08
CA LYS A 536 -41.08 -5.93 17.73
C LYS A 536 -42.30 -5.46 16.93
N SER A 537 -42.20 -4.28 16.31
CA SER A 537 -43.27 -3.75 15.47
C SER A 537 -42.79 -3.38 14.07
N ALA A 538 -43.63 -3.69 13.08
CA ALA A 538 -43.54 -3.12 11.75
C ALA A 538 -44.62 -2.03 11.59
N LYS A 539 -44.22 -0.81 11.24
CA LYS A 539 -45.14 0.31 11.03
C LYS A 539 -45.24 0.65 9.55
N PHE A 540 -46.45 0.90 9.10
CA PHE A 540 -46.76 1.30 7.72
C PHE A 540 -46.98 2.80 7.69
N TRP A 541 -46.34 3.48 6.75
CA TRP A 541 -46.40 4.92 6.57
C TRP A 541 -46.91 5.24 5.17
N ASN A 542 -47.86 6.16 5.08
CA ASN A 542 -48.34 6.70 3.82
C ASN A 542 -47.74 8.09 3.61
N PHE A 543 -47.32 8.37 2.38
CA PHE A 543 -46.83 9.69 1.99
C PHE A 543 -48.02 10.65 1.81
N LYS A 544 -48.08 11.72 2.60
CA LYS A 544 -49.10 12.77 2.44
C LYS A 544 -48.42 14.11 2.19
N ILE A 545 -48.86 14.80 1.15
CA ILE A 545 -48.42 16.17 0.88
C ILE A 545 -49.32 17.11 1.70
N VAL A 546 -48.74 17.73 2.73
CA VAL A 546 -49.42 18.71 3.59
C VAL A 546 -49.01 20.11 3.15
N GLN A 547 -49.98 21.00 2.97
CA GLN A 547 -49.73 22.41 2.69
C GLN A 547 -49.49 23.13 4.02
N GLU A 548 -48.26 23.54 4.30
CA GLU A 548 -47.94 24.38 5.46
C GLU A 548 -47.86 25.84 5.06
N GLU A 549 -48.48 26.72 5.83
CA GLU A 549 -48.30 28.16 5.72
C GLU A 549 -46.92 28.54 6.23
N VAL A 550 -46.20 29.34 5.45
CA VAL A 550 -44.93 29.90 5.90
C VAL A 550 -45.23 30.94 6.97
N LEU A 551 -44.68 30.74 8.19
CA LEU A 551 -44.85 31.63 9.35
C LEU A 551 -44.72 33.11 8.94
N GLY A 552 -45.82 33.87 9.04
CA GLY A 552 -45.87 35.29 8.71
C GLY A 552 -46.37 35.66 7.31
N THR A 553 -46.76 34.70 6.46
CA THR A 553 -47.38 34.96 5.14
C THR A 553 -48.57 34.02 4.88
N THR A 554 -49.51 34.42 4.01
CA THR A 554 -50.61 33.54 3.53
C THR A 554 -50.18 32.56 2.43
N ARG A 555 -48.86 32.42 2.18
CA ARG A 555 -48.34 31.51 1.16
C ARG A 555 -48.16 30.12 1.75
N THR A 556 -48.80 29.13 1.14
CA THR A 556 -48.64 27.73 1.47
C THR A 556 -47.54 27.09 0.64
N THR A 557 -46.69 26.29 1.27
CA THR A 557 -45.72 25.42 0.59
C THR A 557 -46.10 23.96 0.81
N PRO A 558 -46.22 23.15 -0.26
CA PRO A 558 -46.47 21.72 -0.10
C PRO A 558 -45.21 21.03 0.45
N LYS A 559 -45.32 20.40 1.61
CA LYS A 559 -44.28 19.54 2.20
C LYS A 559 -44.76 18.10 2.27
N LEU A 560 -43.86 17.17 2.02
CA LEU A 560 -44.12 15.74 2.17
C LEU A 560 -43.99 15.36 3.65
N LYS A 561 -45.02 14.77 4.24
CA LYS A 561 -45.00 14.22 5.60
C LYS A 561 -45.37 12.75 5.60
N LEU A 562 -44.85 12.02 6.59
CA LEU A 562 -45.20 10.62 6.83
C LEU A 562 -46.39 10.53 7.78
N ALA A 563 -47.47 9.90 7.32
CA ALA A 563 -48.60 9.58 8.18
C ALA A 563 -48.64 8.09 8.46
N GLN A 564 -48.60 7.70 9.74
CA GLN A 564 -48.74 6.30 10.13
C GLN A 564 -50.13 5.78 9.74
N SER A 565 -50.16 4.67 9.01
CA SER A 565 -51.39 4.03 8.50
C SER A 565 -51.78 2.82 9.35
N ARG A 566 -50.85 1.89 9.55
CA ARG A 566 -51.08 0.61 10.25
C ARG A 566 -49.86 0.22 11.09
N LYS A 567 -50.08 -0.62 12.11
CA LYS A 567 -49.04 -1.23 12.94
C LYS A 567 -49.24 -2.74 12.94
N LEU A 568 -48.17 -3.49 12.71
CA LEU A 568 -48.11 -4.94 12.83
C LEU A 568 -47.19 -5.26 14.02
N GLU A 569 -47.72 -5.92 15.04
CA GLU A 569 -46.94 -6.40 16.18
C GLU A 569 -46.60 -7.88 15.97
N VAL A 570 -45.34 -8.22 16.22
CA VAL A 570 -44.81 -9.58 16.07
C VAL A 570 -44.20 -10.05 17.39
N SER A 571 -43.84 -11.34 17.46
CA SER A 571 -43.33 -11.97 18.68
C SER A 571 -41.94 -11.48 19.09
N ASP A 572 -41.11 -11.09 18.13
CA ASP A 572 -39.69 -10.81 18.33
C ASP A 572 -39.19 -9.69 17.41
N ASP A 573 -37.93 -9.31 17.59
CA ASP A 573 -37.29 -8.21 16.87
C ASP A 573 -37.24 -8.48 15.36
N ILE A 574 -37.55 -7.46 14.55
CA ILE A 574 -37.55 -7.58 13.09
C ILE A 574 -36.18 -7.13 12.56
N LEU A 575 -35.51 -8.01 11.82
CA LEU A 575 -34.21 -7.72 11.20
C LEU A 575 -34.35 -7.26 9.75
N SER A 576 -35.12 -7.99 8.94
CA SER A 576 -35.36 -7.65 7.54
C SER A 576 -36.83 -7.79 7.17
N LEU A 577 -37.27 -6.97 6.22
CA LEU A 577 -38.60 -7.00 5.65
C LEU A 577 -38.54 -6.72 4.16
N LYS A 578 -39.34 -7.45 3.39
CA LYS A 578 -39.47 -7.27 1.94
C LYS A 578 -40.89 -7.46 1.47
N PHE A 579 -41.32 -6.55 0.59
CA PHE A 579 -42.54 -6.73 -0.19
C PHE A 579 -42.27 -7.66 -1.37
N SER A 580 -43.27 -8.44 -1.74
CA SER A 580 -43.26 -9.08 -3.04
C SER A 580 -43.42 -8.03 -4.15
N PRO A 581 -42.78 -8.22 -5.31
CA PRO A 581 -42.90 -7.29 -6.44
C PRO A 581 -44.34 -7.12 -6.95
N ASP A 582 -45.20 -8.11 -6.77
CA ASP A 582 -46.64 -8.05 -7.06
C ASP A 582 -47.48 -7.31 -5.98
N ALA A 583 -46.83 -6.80 -4.93
CA ALA A 583 -47.41 -6.13 -3.77
C ALA A 583 -48.40 -6.97 -2.93
N LYS A 584 -48.49 -8.28 -3.15
CA LYS A 584 -49.45 -9.17 -2.48
C LYS A 584 -48.97 -9.68 -1.12
N TYR A 585 -47.66 -9.90 -0.98
CA TYR A 585 -47.03 -10.50 0.19
C TYR A 585 -46.04 -9.54 0.86
N LEU A 586 -45.92 -9.64 2.17
CA LEU A 586 -44.90 -9.00 2.99
C LEU A 586 -44.20 -10.09 3.80
N ALA A 587 -42.93 -10.33 3.52
CA ALA A 587 -42.10 -11.23 4.29
C ALA A 587 -41.34 -10.47 5.37
N VAL A 588 -41.28 -11.03 6.57
CA VAL A 588 -40.66 -10.46 7.77
C VAL A 588 -39.73 -11.49 8.40
N ALA A 589 -38.44 -11.15 8.53
CA ALA A 589 -37.44 -11.96 9.23
C ALA A 589 -37.37 -11.52 10.68
N LEU A 590 -37.48 -12.50 11.56
CA LEU A 590 -37.43 -12.29 12.99
C LEU A 590 -36.10 -12.78 13.57
N LEU A 591 -35.78 -12.26 14.75
CA LEU A 591 -34.65 -12.71 15.55
C LEU A 591 -34.83 -14.16 16.07
N ASP A 592 -36.07 -14.67 16.12
CA ASP A 592 -36.42 -16.05 16.50
C ASP A 592 -36.05 -17.12 15.44
N ASN A 593 -35.21 -16.76 14.45
CA ASN A 593 -34.77 -17.58 13.32
C ASN A 593 -35.86 -17.93 12.30
N THR A 594 -37.08 -17.39 12.45
CA THR A 594 -38.20 -17.67 11.52
C THR A 594 -38.43 -16.53 10.54
N VAL A 595 -39.03 -16.87 9.40
CA VAL A 595 -39.52 -15.89 8.42
C VAL A 595 -41.03 -16.04 8.30
N LYS A 596 -41.76 -14.97 8.59
CA LYS A 596 -43.21 -14.92 8.51
C LYS A 596 -43.63 -14.16 7.27
N VAL A 597 -44.45 -14.78 6.43
CA VAL A 597 -45.04 -14.14 5.25
C VAL A 597 -46.47 -13.76 5.56
N PHE A 598 -46.82 -12.50 5.34
CA PHE A 598 -48.15 -11.95 5.55
C PHE A 598 -48.76 -11.52 4.22
N PHE A 599 -50.09 -11.50 4.13
CA PHE A 599 -50.78 -10.76 3.08
C PHE A 599 -50.72 -9.26 3.38
N THR A 600 -50.37 -8.44 2.39
CA THR A 600 -50.24 -6.98 2.54
C THR A 600 -51.57 -6.30 2.89
N ASP A 601 -52.66 -6.75 2.26
CA ASP A 601 -53.99 -6.17 2.42
C ASP A 601 -54.56 -6.37 3.84
N SER A 602 -54.50 -7.61 4.34
CA SER A 602 -55.16 -8.02 5.58
C SER A 602 -54.21 -8.24 6.76
N LEU A 603 -52.90 -8.25 6.53
CA LEU A 603 -51.86 -8.61 7.50
C LEU A 603 -52.10 -9.95 8.19
N LYS A 604 -52.80 -10.87 7.49
CA LYS A 604 -52.99 -12.24 7.98
C LYS A 604 -51.74 -13.04 7.64
N LEU A 605 -51.33 -13.88 8.58
CA LEU A 605 -50.23 -14.80 8.38
C LEU A 605 -50.59 -15.77 7.24
N TYR A 606 -49.73 -15.82 6.22
CA TYR A 606 -49.83 -16.73 5.11
C TYR A 606 -48.96 -17.97 5.35
N LEU A 607 -47.65 -17.78 5.55
CA LEU A 607 -46.68 -18.85 5.76
C LEU A 607 -45.74 -18.53 6.90
N ASN A 608 -45.20 -19.57 7.53
CA ASN A 608 -44.09 -19.46 8.47
C ASN A 608 -42.97 -20.43 8.06
N LEU A 609 -41.80 -19.90 7.73
CA LEU A 609 -40.66 -20.66 7.24
C LEU A 609 -39.71 -20.99 8.39
N TYR A 610 -39.44 -22.29 8.59
CA TYR A 610 -38.62 -22.81 9.67
C TYR A 610 -37.42 -23.61 9.14
N GLY A 611 -36.27 -23.48 9.80
CA GLY A 611 -35.13 -24.36 9.55
C GLY A 611 -33.77 -23.69 9.79
N HIS A 612 -33.71 -22.36 9.82
CA HIS A 612 -32.47 -21.65 10.16
C HIS A 612 -32.06 -21.90 11.60
N LYS A 613 -30.75 -22.10 11.79
CA LYS A 613 -30.17 -22.35 13.11
C LYS A 613 -29.88 -21.05 13.85
N LEU A 614 -29.59 -20.00 13.09
CA LEU A 614 -29.30 -18.66 13.57
C LEU A 614 -30.22 -17.65 12.87
N PRO A 615 -30.29 -16.39 13.37
CA PRO A 615 -31.23 -15.42 12.85
C PRO A 615 -31.03 -15.15 11.36
N VAL A 616 -32.15 -14.91 10.66
CA VAL A 616 -32.13 -14.53 9.24
C VAL A 616 -31.81 -13.04 9.18
N LEU A 617 -30.67 -12.70 8.59
CA LEU A 617 -30.18 -11.32 8.54
C LEU A 617 -30.84 -10.55 7.41
N ASN A 618 -31.04 -11.19 6.26
CA ASN A 618 -31.71 -10.58 5.12
C ASN A 618 -32.49 -11.60 4.28
N MET A 619 -33.35 -11.09 3.43
CA MET A 619 -34.15 -11.88 2.50
C MET A 619 -34.42 -11.10 1.24
N ASP A 620 -34.73 -11.81 0.17
CA ASP A 620 -35.31 -11.21 -1.02
C ASP A 620 -36.30 -12.14 -1.73
N ILE A 621 -37.25 -11.56 -2.44
CA ILE A 621 -38.30 -12.27 -3.18
C ILE A 621 -38.05 -12.10 -4.67
N SER A 622 -38.24 -13.16 -5.46
CA SER A 622 -38.08 -13.12 -6.91
C SER A 622 -39.06 -12.17 -7.59
N TYR A 623 -38.71 -11.70 -8.79
CA TYR A 623 -39.55 -10.78 -9.57
C TYR A 623 -40.98 -11.31 -9.83
N ASP A 624 -41.13 -12.64 -9.96
CA ASP A 624 -42.41 -13.32 -10.20
C ASP A 624 -43.13 -13.75 -8.91
N SER A 625 -42.57 -13.41 -7.75
CA SER A 625 -43.09 -13.75 -6.43
C SER A 625 -43.26 -15.26 -6.17
N LYS A 626 -42.48 -16.11 -6.83
CA LYS A 626 -42.51 -17.57 -6.60
C LYS A 626 -41.40 -18.08 -5.69
N LEU A 627 -40.24 -17.45 -5.70
CA LEU A 627 -39.10 -17.85 -4.88
C LEU A 627 -38.81 -16.79 -3.82
N ILE A 628 -38.43 -17.24 -2.64
CA ILE A 628 -37.85 -16.39 -1.61
C ILE A 628 -36.51 -16.98 -1.20
N VAL A 629 -35.50 -16.12 -1.12
CA VAL A 629 -34.16 -16.47 -0.67
C VAL A 629 -33.94 -15.84 0.69
N THR A 630 -33.53 -16.66 1.65
CA THR A 630 -33.25 -16.23 3.02
C THR A 630 -31.79 -16.48 3.35
N CYS A 631 -31.10 -15.46 3.86
CA CYS A 631 -29.71 -15.54 4.27
C CYS A 631 -29.56 -15.36 5.79
N SER A 632 -28.72 -16.19 6.41
CA SER A 632 -28.59 -16.24 7.86
C SER A 632 -27.13 -16.16 8.29
N ALA A 633 -26.94 -15.83 9.57
CA ALA A 633 -25.65 -15.95 10.23
C ALA A 633 -25.16 -17.42 10.33
N ASP A 634 -26.02 -18.41 10.05
CA ASP A 634 -25.65 -19.83 9.96
C ASP A 634 -24.79 -20.20 8.73
N LYS A 635 -24.40 -19.18 7.93
CA LYS A 635 -23.56 -19.27 6.72
C LYS A 635 -24.25 -19.94 5.53
N ASN A 636 -25.53 -20.29 5.69
CA ASN A 636 -26.32 -20.94 4.67
C ASN A 636 -27.32 -19.97 4.05
N ILE A 637 -27.64 -20.26 2.79
CA ILE A 637 -28.75 -19.67 2.07
C ILE A 637 -29.82 -20.75 1.94
N ARG A 638 -31.08 -20.39 2.19
CA ARG A 638 -32.21 -21.26 1.86
C ARG A 638 -33.08 -20.61 0.81
N ILE A 639 -33.57 -21.45 -0.09
CA ILE A 639 -34.44 -21.05 -1.18
C ILE A 639 -35.77 -21.77 -0.97
N TRP A 640 -36.85 -20.99 -0.93
CA TRP A 640 -38.18 -21.49 -0.64
C TRP A 640 -39.13 -21.18 -1.79
N GLY A 641 -40.07 -22.09 -2.04
CA GLY A 641 -41.24 -21.83 -2.86
C GLY A 641 -42.27 -21.03 -2.07
N LEU A 642 -42.72 -19.89 -2.59
CA LEU A 642 -43.70 -19.03 -1.92
C LEU A 642 -45.13 -19.59 -2.01
N ASP A 643 -45.39 -20.52 -2.94
CA ASP A 643 -46.71 -21.12 -3.10
C ASP A 643 -47.13 -21.92 -1.85
N PHE A 644 -46.22 -22.74 -1.30
CA PHE A 644 -46.51 -23.61 -0.16
C PHE A 644 -45.56 -23.41 1.02
N GLY A 645 -44.47 -22.64 0.87
CA GLY A 645 -43.44 -22.47 1.89
C GLY A 645 -42.50 -23.67 2.02
N ASP A 646 -42.36 -24.47 0.96
CA ASP A 646 -41.44 -25.60 0.91
C ASP A 646 -40.00 -25.13 0.65
N CYS A 647 -39.05 -25.77 1.33
CA CYS A 647 -37.62 -25.51 1.10
C CYS A 647 -37.17 -26.30 -0.13
N HIS A 648 -36.84 -25.61 -1.23
CA HIS A 648 -36.28 -26.26 -2.41
C HIS A 648 -34.87 -26.78 -2.12
N LYS A 649 -34.00 -25.93 -1.55
CA LYS A 649 -32.62 -26.30 -1.22
C LYS A 649 -32.05 -25.43 -0.12
N ALA A 650 -31.21 -26.04 0.71
CA ALA A 650 -30.30 -25.36 1.62
C ALA A 650 -28.88 -25.43 1.06
N LEU A 651 -28.28 -24.28 0.79
CA LEU A 651 -26.95 -24.13 0.20
C LEU A 651 -25.98 -23.63 1.26
N PHE A 652 -24.87 -24.32 1.45
CA PHE A 652 -23.72 -23.78 2.17
C PHE A 652 -22.98 -22.83 1.21
N ALA A 653 -23.21 -21.53 1.37
CA ALA A 653 -22.79 -20.55 0.39
C ALA A 653 -21.43 -19.91 0.73
N HIS A 654 -21.21 -19.57 1.99
CA HIS A 654 -20.08 -18.74 2.43
C HIS A 654 -19.35 -19.34 3.64
N GLN A 655 -18.11 -18.90 3.89
CA GLN A 655 -17.36 -19.36 5.07
C GLN A 655 -17.71 -18.58 6.35
N ASP A 656 -18.33 -17.42 6.19
CA ASP A 656 -18.83 -16.57 7.28
C ASP A 656 -20.26 -16.08 7.01
N SER A 657 -20.80 -15.36 7.99
CA SER A 657 -22.18 -14.85 8.05
C SER A 657 -22.56 -14.06 6.81
N ILE A 658 -23.72 -14.37 6.24
CA ILE A 658 -24.22 -13.74 5.02
C ILE A 658 -25.07 -12.54 5.40
N LEU A 659 -24.64 -11.35 4.98
CA LEU A 659 -25.21 -10.09 5.42
C LEU A 659 -26.38 -9.64 4.55
N GLN A 660 -26.29 -9.81 3.23
CA GLN A 660 -27.36 -9.42 2.32
C GLN A 660 -27.48 -10.40 1.15
N VAL A 661 -28.72 -10.55 0.66
CA VAL A 661 -29.04 -11.29 -0.54
C VAL A 661 -30.02 -10.46 -1.37
N THR A 662 -29.87 -10.48 -2.69
CA THR A 662 -30.79 -9.75 -3.60
C THR A 662 -30.88 -10.46 -4.94
N PHE A 663 -32.10 -10.56 -5.47
CA PHE A 663 -32.41 -11.03 -6.82
C PHE A 663 -32.20 -9.95 -7.87
N VAL A 664 -31.95 -10.38 -9.11
CA VAL A 664 -32.05 -9.52 -10.27
C VAL A 664 -33.52 -9.13 -10.47
N PRO A 665 -33.89 -7.83 -10.44
CA PRO A 665 -35.29 -7.40 -10.43
C PRO A 665 -36.08 -7.68 -11.72
N HIS A 666 -35.39 -7.93 -12.84
CA HIS A 666 -36.02 -8.08 -14.16
C HIS A 666 -35.53 -9.31 -14.92
N ASN A 667 -36.44 -9.89 -15.72
CA ASN A 667 -36.19 -11.12 -16.45
C ASN A 667 -35.94 -10.90 -17.96
N ASN A 668 -35.63 -9.67 -18.39
CA ASN A 668 -35.45 -9.37 -19.82
C ASN A 668 -34.37 -10.24 -20.48
N ASN A 669 -33.35 -10.64 -19.71
CA ASN A 669 -32.25 -11.48 -20.18
C ASN A 669 -32.45 -12.98 -19.87
N GLY A 670 -33.62 -13.40 -19.35
CA GLY A 670 -33.83 -14.77 -18.87
C GLY A 670 -33.13 -15.07 -17.52
N ASN A 671 -32.63 -14.03 -16.85
CA ASN A 671 -31.80 -14.10 -15.65
C ASN A 671 -32.58 -13.74 -14.35
N GLY A 672 -33.92 -13.66 -14.40
CA GLY A 672 -34.73 -13.14 -13.29
C GLY A 672 -34.73 -13.99 -12.01
N HIS A 673 -34.31 -15.26 -12.09
CA HIS A 673 -34.12 -16.12 -10.91
C HIS A 673 -32.65 -16.16 -10.42
N HIS A 674 -31.79 -15.30 -10.95
CA HIS A 674 -30.42 -15.19 -10.48
C HIS A 674 -30.32 -14.20 -9.32
N PHE A 675 -29.46 -14.51 -8.35
CA PHE A 675 -29.31 -13.69 -7.16
C PHE A 675 -27.84 -13.61 -6.72
N PHE A 676 -27.55 -12.55 -5.97
CA PHE A 676 -26.24 -12.30 -5.39
C PHE A 676 -26.32 -12.41 -3.87
N SER A 677 -25.28 -13.00 -3.28
CA SER A 677 -25.10 -13.06 -1.83
C SER A 677 -23.81 -12.38 -1.42
N THR A 678 -23.86 -11.59 -0.35
CA THR A 678 -22.69 -10.93 0.24
C THR A 678 -22.43 -11.43 1.65
N SER A 679 -21.17 -11.61 2.00
CA SER A 679 -20.77 -12.17 3.29
C SER A 679 -19.66 -11.36 3.96
N LYS A 680 -19.52 -11.60 5.27
CA LYS A 680 -18.38 -11.16 6.08
C LYS A 680 -17.05 -11.75 5.62
N ASP A 681 -17.06 -12.86 4.88
CA ASP A 681 -15.85 -13.48 4.33
C ASP A 681 -15.18 -12.67 3.20
N ARG A 682 -15.72 -11.47 2.90
CA ARG A 682 -15.24 -10.49 1.90
C ARG A 682 -15.53 -10.89 0.46
N SER A 683 -16.34 -11.94 0.24
CA SER A 683 -16.73 -12.39 -1.09
C SER A 683 -18.18 -12.05 -1.43
N ILE A 684 -18.42 -11.84 -2.72
CA ILE A 684 -19.75 -11.80 -3.30
C ILE A 684 -19.89 -13.04 -4.17
N LYS A 685 -20.99 -13.76 -4.05
CA LYS A 685 -21.26 -14.94 -4.88
C LYS A 685 -22.52 -14.73 -5.71
N TYR A 686 -22.46 -15.16 -6.95
CA TYR A 686 -23.54 -15.13 -7.91
C TYR A 686 -24.14 -16.53 -8.07
N TRP A 687 -25.46 -16.65 -8.03
CA TRP A 687 -26.16 -17.93 -7.96
C TRP A 687 -27.30 -18.02 -8.96
N ASP A 688 -27.51 -19.24 -9.48
CA ASP A 688 -28.72 -19.58 -10.23
C ASP A 688 -29.77 -20.16 -9.27
N GLY A 689 -30.91 -19.48 -9.11
CA GLY A 689 -32.02 -19.93 -8.28
C GLY A 689 -32.81 -21.12 -8.83
N ASP A 690 -32.68 -21.46 -10.11
CA ASP A 690 -33.39 -22.60 -10.71
C ASP A 690 -32.57 -23.90 -10.62
N LYS A 691 -31.27 -23.80 -10.90
CA LYS A 691 -30.34 -24.94 -10.82
C LYS A 691 -29.69 -25.13 -9.46
N PHE A 692 -29.71 -24.07 -8.64
CA PHE A 692 -29.08 -24.03 -7.32
C PHE A 692 -27.57 -24.28 -7.36
N GLU A 693 -26.91 -23.67 -8.34
CA GLU A 693 -25.46 -23.73 -8.54
C GLU A 693 -24.86 -22.34 -8.38
N GLN A 694 -23.63 -22.29 -7.86
CA GLN A 694 -22.82 -21.08 -7.85
C GLN A 694 -22.37 -20.84 -9.29
N ILE A 695 -22.71 -19.67 -9.83
CA ILE A 695 -22.25 -19.24 -11.14
C ILE A 695 -20.86 -18.67 -10.97
N GLN A 696 -20.73 -17.55 -10.25
CA GLN A 696 -19.48 -16.80 -10.16
C GLN A 696 -19.07 -16.47 -8.72
N ARG A 697 -17.75 -16.49 -8.45
CA ARG A 697 -17.16 -15.90 -7.23
C ARG A 697 -16.49 -14.56 -7.53
N LEU A 698 -16.99 -13.48 -6.92
CA LEU A 698 -16.42 -12.14 -7.03
C LEU A 698 -15.60 -11.80 -5.78
N ASN A 699 -14.29 -11.79 -5.94
CA ASN A 699 -13.34 -11.35 -4.91
C ASN A 699 -12.81 -9.95 -5.27
N GLY A 700 -12.63 -9.10 -4.26
CA GLY A 700 -12.02 -7.78 -4.46
C GLY A 700 -12.08 -6.91 -3.21
N HIS A 701 -13.14 -7.03 -2.41
CA HIS A 701 -13.22 -6.36 -1.11
C HIS A 701 -12.23 -6.98 -0.10
N HIS A 702 -11.76 -6.15 0.82
CA HIS A 702 -10.83 -6.57 1.87
C HIS A 702 -11.46 -6.55 3.26
N GLY A 703 -12.61 -5.90 3.40
CA GLY A 703 -13.44 -5.89 4.59
C GLY A 703 -14.77 -6.63 4.41
N GLU A 704 -15.49 -6.78 5.52
CA GLU A 704 -16.84 -7.36 5.53
C GLU A 704 -17.79 -6.55 4.62
N ILE A 705 -18.57 -7.23 3.77
CA ILE A 705 -19.47 -6.55 2.82
C ILE A 705 -20.84 -6.37 3.46
N TRP A 706 -21.15 -5.13 3.85
CA TRP A 706 -22.37 -4.82 4.59
C TRP A 706 -23.61 -4.68 3.73
N ALA A 707 -23.47 -4.07 2.56
CA ALA A 707 -24.61 -3.74 1.72
C ALA A 707 -24.32 -4.01 0.24
N LEU A 708 -25.38 -4.36 -0.48
CA LEU A 708 -25.39 -4.57 -1.92
C LEU A 708 -26.67 -3.97 -2.52
N ALA A 709 -26.55 -3.35 -3.69
CA ALA A 709 -27.65 -2.86 -4.50
C ALA A 709 -27.45 -3.31 -5.95
N ILE A 710 -28.50 -3.79 -6.58
CA ILE A 710 -28.51 -4.22 -7.99
C ILE A 710 -29.21 -3.14 -8.81
N SER A 711 -28.69 -2.86 -10.01
CA SER A 711 -29.38 -2.02 -11.00
C SER A 711 -30.77 -2.59 -11.31
N HIS A 712 -31.75 -1.72 -11.54
CA HIS A 712 -33.10 -2.17 -11.91
C HIS A 712 -33.11 -2.97 -13.23
N ASN A 713 -32.17 -2.67 -14.13
CA ASN A 713 -31.97 -3.42 -15.38
C ASN A 713 -31.14 -4.71 -15.19
N GLY A 714 -30.45 -4.87 -14.07
CA GLY A 714 -29.55 -6.00 -13.80
C GLY A 714 -28.13 -5.86 -14.37
N GLY A 715 -27.83 -4.84 -15.18
CA GLY A 715 -26.54 -4.76 -15.89
C GLY A 715 -25.31 -4.43 -15.02
N PHE A 716 -25.52 -3.99 -13.77
CA PHE A 716 -24.42 -3.81 -12.82
C PHE A 716 -24.89 -3.94 -11.38
N ILE A 717 -23.95 -4.26 -10.49
CA ILE A 717 -24.15 -4.35 -9.04
C ILE A 717 -23.21 -3.38 -8.33
N ILE A 718 -23.66 -2.86 -7.19
CA ILE A 718 -22.86 -2.01 -6.31
C ILE A 718 -22.78 -2.66 -4.94
N SER A 719 -21.57 -2.76 -4.41
CA SER A 719 -21.30 -3.29 -3.07
C SER A 719 -20.58 -2.27 -2.20
N ALA A 720 -20.91 -2.26 -0.92
CA ALA A 720 -20.25 -1.45 0.09
C ALA A 720 -19.68 -2.32 1.20
N SER A 721 -18.43 -2.02 1.58
CA SER A 721 -17.64 -2.82 2.51
C SER A 721 -17.21 -2.02 3.74
N HIS A 722 -16.81 -2.74 4.79
CA HIS A 722 -16.20 -2.19 6.00
C HIS A 722 -14.84 -1.52 5.73
N ASP A 723 -14.17 -1.86 4.61
CA ASP A 723 -13.00 -1.13 4.12
C ASP A 723 -13.34 0.29 3.58
N LYS A 724 -14.63 0.68 3.66
CA LYS A 724 -15.20 1.98 3.24
C LYS A 724 -15.18 2.22 1.75
N SER A 725 -14.81 1.22 0.96
CA SER A 725 -14.92 1.26 -0.49
C SER A 725 -16.34 0.91 -0.93
N ILE A 726 -16.76 1.58 -2.01
CA ILE A 726 -17.93 1.24 -2.81
C ILE A 726 -17.38 0.75 -4.15
N ARG A 727 -17.77 -0.47 -4.54
CA ARG A 727 -17.34 -1.08 -5.80
C ARG A 727 -18.54 -1.34 -6.71
N VAL A 728 -18.37 -1.05 -7.98
CA VAL A 728 -19.32 -1.33 -9.05
C VAL A 728 -18.79 -2.50 -9.88
N TRP A 729 -19.65 -3.48 -10.12
CA TRP A 729 -19.36 -4.63 -10.95
C TRP A 729 -20.32 -4.63 -12.13
N GLU A 730 -19.80 -4.61 -13.34
CA GLU A 730 -20.57 -4.53 -14.58
C GLU A 730 -20.64 -5.93 -15.22
N GLU A 731 -21.79 -6.25 -15.81
CA GLU A 731 -21.99 -7.47 -16.59
C GLU A 731 -21.27 -7.30 -17.96
N THR A 732 -20.39 -8.24 -18.29
CA THR A 732 -19.66 -8.28 -19.57
C THR A 732 -20.28 -9.32 -20.50
N ASP A 733 -20.03 -9.16 -21.81
CA ASP A 733 -20.50 -10.10 -22.83
C ASP A 733 -19.74 -11.45 -22.82
N GLU A 734 -18.77 -11.62 -21.91
CA GLU A 734 -18.04 -12.86 -21.74
C GLU A 734 -18.96 -13.95 -21.16
N GLN A 735 -19.01 -15.08 -21.88
CA GLN A 735 -19.81 -16.22 -21.46
C GLN A 735 -18.99 -17.16 -20.57
N ILE A 736 -19.53 -17.46 -19.40
CA ILE A 736 -18.98 -18.43 -18.46
C ILE A 736 -19.69 -19.77 -18.63
N PHE A 737 -18.88 -20.83 -18.60
CA PHE A 737 -19.31 -22.21 -18.42
C PHE A 737 -19.02 -22.66 -16.98
N LEU A 738 -20.00 -23.28 -16.33
CA LEU A 738 -19.88 -23.70 -14.92
C LEU A 738 -18.78 -24.75 -14.69
N GLU A 739 -18.47 -25.55 -15.72
CA GLU A 739 -17.40 -26.55 -15.64
C GLU A 739 -16.03 -25.88 -15.63
N GLU A 740 -15.82 -24.89 -16.50
CA GLU A 740 -14.59 -24.09 -16.58
C GLU A 740 -14.33 -23.32 -15.28
N GLU A 741 -15.36 -22.72 -14.67
CA GLU A 741 -15.17 -21.99 -13.41
C GLU A 741 -14.86 -22.95 -12.24
N ARG A 742 -15.42 -24.16 -12.23
CA ARG A 742 -15.05 -25.19 -11.23
C ARG A 742 -13.62 -25.67 -11.43
N GLU A 743 -13.20 -25.89 -12.67
CA GLU A 743 -11.83 -26.29 -12.99
C GLU A 743 -10.86 -25.19 -12.57
N LYS A 744 -11.16 -23.94 -12.88
CA LYS A 744 -10.37 -22.78 -12.46
C LYS A 744 -10.29 -22.63 -10.94
N GLU A 745 -11.41 -22.77 -10.22
CA GLU A 745 -11.39 -22.73 -8.75
C GLU A 745 -10.52 -23.88 -8.18
N LEU A 746 -10.55 -25.05 -8.81
CA LEU A 746 -9.76 -26.20 -8.38
C LEU A 746 -8.27 -26.02 -8.69
N GLU A 747 -7.94 -25.40 -9.83
CA GLU A 747 -6.60 -24.97 -10.18
C GLU A 747 -6.06 -23.92 -9.20
N GLU A 748 -6.83 -22.87 -8.88
CA GLU A 748 -6.44 -21.86 -7.89
C GLU A 748 -6.20 -22.46 -6.49
N LEU A 749 -7.04 -23.43 -6.09
CA LEU A 749 -6.84 -24.17 -4.84
C LEU A 749 -5.59 -25.06 -4.89
N TYR A 750 -5.33 -25.70 -6.02
CA TYR A 750 -4.13 -26.51 -6.21
C TYR A 750 -2.88 -25.63 -6.18
N GLU A 751 -2.87 -24.51 -6.90
CA GLU A 751 -1.78 -23.53 -6.94
C GLU A 751 -1.54 -22.90 -5.56
N SER A 752 -2.58 -22.50 -4.84
CA SER A 752 -2.44 -21.96 -3.48
C SER A 752 -1.91 -23.00 -2.49
N THR A 753 -2.30 -24.27 -2.63
CA THR A 753 -1.75 -25.38 -1.83
C THR A 753 -0.31 -25.68 -2.21
N LEU A 754 0.03 -25.62 -3.49
CA LEU A 754 1.38 -25.85 -4.00
C LEU A 754 2.32 -24.73 -3.56
N THR A 755 1.92 -23.46 -3.70
CA THR A 755 2.69 -22.31 -3.21
C THR A 755 2.89 -22.36 -1.70
N THR A 756 1.87 -22.68 -0.90
CA THR A 756 2.06 -22.84 0.56
C THR A 756 2.97 -24.02 0.92
N SER A 757 2.94 -25.09 0.13
CA SER A 757 3.82 -26.24 0.33
C SER A 757 5.27 -25.95 -0.10
N LEU A 758 5.48 -25.16 -1.16
CA LEU A 758 6.79 -24.70 -1.61
C LEU A 758 7.36 -23.60 -0.70
N GLU A 759 6.50 -22.78 -0.08
CA GLU A 759 6.90 -21.80 0.94
C GLU A 759 7.39 -22.46 2.24
N GLN A 760 7.04 -23.74 2.48
CA GLN A 760 7.67 -24.57 3.51
C GLN A 760 9.06 -25.05 3.04
N ASP A 761 9.99 -24.12 2.86
CA ASP A 761 11.35 -24.46 2.45
C ASP A 761 12.13 -25.15 3.61
N PRO A 762 13.04 -26.11 3.32
CA PRO A 762 13.87 -26.85 4.28
C PRO A 762 14.94 -26.01 5.00
N ASP A 763 15.04 -24.71 4.67
CA ASP A 763 15.86 -23.69 5.34
C ASP A 763 15.52 -23.49 6.83
N ALA A 764 14.53 -24.20 7.37
CA ALA A 764 14.35 -24.33 8.81
C ALA A 764 15.59 -24.92 9.51
N GLU A 765 16.46 -25.64 8.79
CA GLU A 765 17.73 -26.17 9.32
C GLU A 765 18.89 -25.14 9.32
N ASP A 766 18.86 -24.11 8.47
CA ASP A 766 19.90 -23.05 8.36
C ASP A 766 19.42 -21.71 8.96
N GLN A 767 18.75 -21.75 10.12
CA GLN A 767 18.33 -20.54 10.85
C GLN A 767 19.49 -19.72 11.43
N ASP A 768 20.73 -20.24 11.42
CA ASP A 768 21.90 -19.60 12.04
C ASP A 768 22.67 -18.64 11.11
N GLY A 769 22.30 -18.55 9.83
CA GLY A 769 22.95 -17.63 8.88
C GLY A 769 22.37 -16.21 8.90
N GLU A 770 23.22 -15.20 9.13
CA GLU A 770 22.81 -13.77 9.11
C GLU A 770 22.43 -13.25 7.71
N VAL A 771 22.80 -13.96 6.64
CA VAL A 771 22.53 -13.58 5.25
C VAL A 771 21.93 -14.73 4.45
N GLY A 772 20.80 -14.48 3.79
CA GLY A 772 20.15 -15.40 2.86
C GLY A 772 20.04 -14.85 1.44
N ALA A 773 19.67 -15.71 0.49
CA ALA A 773 19.24 -15.29 -0.84
C ALA A 773 17.81 -14.68 -0.77
N ALA A 774 17.56 -13.66 -1.59
CA ALA A 774 16.28 -12.98 -1.69
C ALA A 774 15.47 -13.53 -2.87
N SER A 775 14.93 -14.74 -2.72
CA SER A 775 14.10 -15.42 -3.72
C SER A 775 12.79 -15.90 -3.10
N LYS A 776 11.68 -15.74 -3.81
CA LYS A 776 10.38 -16.32 -3.45
C LYS A 776 9.75 -16.91 -4.70
N GLN A 777 9.56 -18.22 -4.68
CA GLN A 777 8.84 -18.90 -5.76
C GLN A 777 7.36 -18.44 -5.77
N THR A 778 6.93 -17.94 -6.92
CA THR A 778 5.55 -17.51 -7.22
C THR A 778 4.98 -18.35 -8.37
N THR A 779 3.65 -18.35 -8.55
CA THR A 779 3.00 -19.04 -9.68
C THR A 779 3.53 -18.56 -11.03
N GLU A 780 3.77 -17.25 -11.19
CA GLU A 780 4.42 -16.69 -12.38
C GLU A 780 5.80 -17.28 -12.64
N THR A 781 6.60 -17.48 -11.59
CA THR A 781 7.95 -18.07 -11.73
C THR A 781 7.90 -19.56 -12.07
N LEU A 782 6.91 -20.30 -11.56
CA LEU A 782 6.71 -21.72 -11.90
C LEU A 782 6.35 -21.86 -13.37
N MET A 783 5.34 -21.11 -13.84
CA MET A 783 4.97 -21.07 -15.25
C MET A 783 6.13 -20.61 -16.14
N ALA A 784 6.93 -19.65 -15.70
CA ALA A 784 8.11 -19.22 -16.45
C ALA A 784 9.18 -20.32 -16.52
N GLY A 785 9.41 -21.07 -15.43
CA GLY A 785 10.29 -22.23 -15.40
C GLY A 785 9.84 -23.33 -16.35
N GLU A 786 8.55 -23.66 -16.35
CA GLU A 786 7.95 -24.64 -17.27
C GLU A 786 8.09 -24.22 -18.74
N ARG A 787 7.83 -22.94 -19.06
CA ARG A 787 8.05 -22.40 -20.42
C ARG A 787 9.51 -22.48 -20.84
N ILE A 788 10.47 -22.24 -19.93
CA ILE A 788 11.90 -22.41 -20.24
C ILE A 788 12.18 -23.89 -20.52
N GLN A 789 11.66 -24.79 -19.70
CA GLN A 789 11.87 -26.23 -19.85
C GLN A 789 11.33 -26.73 -21.20
N GLU A 790 10.10 -26.37 -21.56
CA GLU A 790 9.48 -26.71 -22.85
C GLU A 790 10.31 -26.15 -24.01
N ALA A 791 10.74 -24.88 -23.92
CA ALA A 791 11.57 -24.26 -24.96
C ALA A 791 12.94 -24.93 -25.12
N LEU A 792 13.56 -25.38 -24.02
CA LEU A 792 14.83 -26.11 -24.04
C LEU A 792 14.68 -27.50 -24.68
N GLU A 793 13.62 -28.23 -24.35
CA GLU A 793 13.34 -29.55 -24.90
C GLU A 793 13.07 -29.46 -26.41
N LEU A 794 12.14 -28.58 -26.81
CA LEU A 794 11.85 -28.27 -28.22
C LEU A 794 13.10 -27.80 -28.98
N GLY A 795 13.96 -27.03 -28.31
CA GLY A 795 15.21 -26.56 -28.88
C GLY A 795 16.21 -27.69 -29.12
N MET A 796 16.35 -28.62 -28.16
CA MET A 796 17.29 -29.73 -28.29
C MET A 796 16.88 -30.68 -29.41
N GLU A 797 15.59 -30.99 -29.52
CA GLU A 797 15.06 -31.78 -30.63
C GLU A 797 15.38 -31.14 -31.99
N ASP A 798 15.16 -29.83 -32.11
CA ASP A 798 15.45 -29.10 -33.33
C ASP A 798 16.96 -29.05 -33.65
N LEU A 799 17.82 -28.89 -32.65
CA LEU A 799 19.28 -28.95 -32.84
C LEU A 799 19.73 -30.32 -33.36
N HIS A 800 19.17 -31.41 -32.82
CA HIS A 800 19.47 -32.76 -33.29
C HIS A 800 19.02 -32.95 -34.74
N VAL A 801 17.80 -32.53 -35.08
CA VAL A 801 17.26 -32.62 -36.45
C VAL A 801 18.09 -31.79 -37.43
N VAL A 802 18.53 -30.59 -37.04
CA VAL A 802 19.38 -29.74 -37.87
C VAL A 802 20.78 -30.32 -38.02
N GLN A 803 21.38 -30.88 -36.97
CA GLN A 803 22.70 -31.53 -37.03
C GLN A 803 22.68 -32.76 -37.94
N GLU A 804 21.68 -33.64 -37.81
CA GLU A 804 21.49 -34.79 -38.69
C GLU A 804 21.33 -34.37 -40.15
N TRP A 805 20.58 -33.28 -40.39
CA TRP A 805 20.46 -32.73 -41.72
C TRP A 805 21.77 -32.12 -42.24
N GLU A 806 22.54 -31.42 -41.41
CA GLU A 806 23.84 -30.87 -41.80
C GLU A 806 24.84 -31.98 -42.16
N GLU A 807 24.85 -33.08 -41.40
CA GLU A 807 25.65 -34.27 -41.69
C GLU A 807 25.19 -34.98 -42.97
N ALA A 808 23.88 -35.13 -43.15
CA ALA A 808 23.29 -35.69 -44.37
C ALA A 808 23.57 -34.80 -45.59
N LYS A 809 23.56 -33.47 -45.43
CA LYS A 809 23.87 -32.50 -46.47
C LYS A 809 25.36 -32.50 -46.82
N ALA A 810 26.23 -32.69 -45.82
CA ALA A 810 27.67 -32.80 -46.02
C ALA A 810 28.03 -34.06 -46.83
N SER A 811 27.29 -35.16 -46.65
CA SER A 811 27.44 -36.37 -47.47
C SER A 811 26.75 -36.26 -48.83
N ASN A 812 25.56 -35.65 -48.89
CA ASN A 812 24.74 -35.51 -50.10
C ASN A 812 24.13 -34.09 -50.21
N PRO A 813 24.65 -33.22 -51.11
CA PRO A 813 24.18 -31.82 -51.24
C PRO A 813 22.71 -31.63 -51.64
N HIS A 814 22.02 -32.67 -52.11
CA HIS A 814 20.62 -32.61 -52.59
C HIS A 814 19.58 -33.04 -51.54
N VAL A 815 19.98 -33.27 -50.28
CA VAL A 815 19.04 -33.63 -49.21
C VAL A 815 18.11 -32.46 -48.89
N ALA A 816 16.81 -32.74 -48.88
CA ALA A 816 15.78 -31.74 -48.56
C ALA A 816 15.90 -31.26 -47.10
N PRO A 817 15.57 -29.99 -46.81
CA PRO A 817 15.56 -29.48 -45.43
C PRO A 817 14.56 -30.29 -44.57
N PRO A 818 14.88 -30.52 -43.28
CA PRO A 818 14.06 -31.33 -42.41
C PRO A 818 12.75 -30.60 -42.08
N ALA A 819 11.70 -31.38 -41.82
CA ALA A 819 10.45 -30.84 -41.30
C ALA A 819 10.63 -30.47 -39.82
N ARG A 820 10.92 -29.20 -39.55
CA ARG A 820 11.04 -28.65 -38.19
C ARG A 820 9.68 -28.61 -37.49
N HIS A 821 9.70 -28.48 -36.17
CA HIS A 821 8.47 -28.37 -35.38
C HIS A 821 7.57 -27.20 -35.87
N PRO A 822 6.23 -27.34 -35.90
CA PRO A 822 5.32 -26.32 -36.40
C PRO A 822 5.49 -24.93 -35.77
N VAL A 823 5.88 -24.87 -34.49
CA VAL A 823 6.15 -23.60 -33.78
C VAL A 823 7.25 -22.79 -34.47
N TYR A 824 8.35 -23.41 -34.91
CA TYR A 824 9.42 -22.71 -35.62
C TYR A 824 9.00 -22.22 -37.00
N LEU A 825 8.15 -22.99 -37.69
CA LEU A 825 7.57 -22.59 -38.98
C LEU A 825 6.63 -21.39 -38.82
N ALA A 826 5.78 -21.41 -37.80
CA ALA A 826 4.85 -20.33 -37.49
C ALA A 826 5.58 -19.03 -37.11
N LEU A 827 6.73 -19.12 -36.43
CA LEU A 827 7.57 -17.98 -36.07
C LEU A 827 8.43 -17.46 -37.25
N GLY A 828 8.33 -18.03 -38.45
CA GLY A 828 9.05 -17.57 -39.63
C GLY A 828 10.44 -18.20 -39.81
N GLY A 829 10.66 -19.40 -39.27
CA GLY A 829 11.90 -20.16 -39.46
C GLY A 829 13.03 -19.78 -38.50
N VAL A 830 12.72 -19.18 -37.35
CA VAL A 830 13.69 -18.76 -36.31
C VAL A 830 14.56 -19.95 -35.87
N SER A 831 15.83 -19.71 -35.55
CA SER A 831 16.73 -20.75 -35.04
C SER A 831 16.38 -21.17 -33.61
N ALA A 832 16.71 -22.40 -33.21
CA ALA A 832 16.44 -22.90 -31.85
C ALA A 832 17.02 -21.99 -30.75
N GLU A 833 18.24 -21.48 -30.95
CA GLU A 833 18.91 -20.62 -29.97
C GLU A 833 18.27 -19.24 -29.85
N GLU A 834 17.78 -18.66 -30.94
CA GLU A 834 17.03 -17.38 -30.92
C GLU A 834 15.66 -17.54 -30.26
N HIS A 835 15.00 -18.68 -30.46
CA HIS A 835 13.74 -19.00 -29.79
C HIS A 835 13.95 -19.11 -28.27
N VAL A 836 14.91 -19.93 -27.83
CA VAL A 836 15.25 -20.06 -26.39
C VAL A 836 15.65 -18.71 -25.79
N LEU A 837 16.44 -17.91 -26.52
CA LEU A 837 16.80 -16.56 -26.09
C LEU A 837 15.57 -15.64 -25.97
N SER A 838 14.63 -15.73 -26.91
CA SER A 838 13.40 -14.92 -26.88
C SER A 838 12.51 -15.27 -25.69
N VAL A 839 12.45 -16.56 -25.32
CA VAL A 839 11.73 -17.02 -24.12
C VAL A 839 12.41 -16.49 -22.86
N LEU A 840 13.75 -16.61 -22.76
CA LEU A 840 14.52 -16.08 -21.64
C LEU A 840 14.43 -14.55 -21.50
N GLN A 841 14.32 -13.81 -22.62
CA GLN A 841 14.19 -12.34 -22.61
C GLN A 841 12.78 -11.86 -22.26
N ARG A 842 11.74 -12.67 -22.50
CA ARG A 842 10.36 -12.34 -22.13
C ARG A 842 10.12 -12.43 -20.62
N ILE A 843 10.96 -13.18 -19.91
CA ILE A 843 10.86 -13.34 -18.46
C ILE A 843 11.43 -12.08 -17.80
N LYS A 844 10.69 -11.53 -16.84
CA LYS A 844 11.13 -10.37 -16.05
C LYS A 844 12.42 -10.70 -15.31
N ALA A 845 13.35 -9.74 -15.23
CA ALA A 845 14.65 -9.97 -14.60
C ALA A 845 14.54 -10.34 -13.11
N SER A 846 13.52 -9.84 -12.41
CA SER A 846 13.23 -10.21 -11.02
C SER A 846 12.77 -11.67 -10.86
N ALA A 847 12.00 -12.19 -11.82
CA ALA A 847 11.49 -13.56 -11.83
C ALA A 847 12.47 -14.58 -12.41
N LEU A 848 13.49 -14.13 -13.14
CA LEU A 848 14.40 -15.01 -13.89
C LEU A 848 15.19 -15.97 -12.99
N HIS A 849 15.71 -15.51 -11.86
CA HIS A 849 16.49 -16.38 -10.96
C HIS A 849 15.60 -17.47 -10.35
N ASP A 850 14.39 -17.12 -9.95
CA ASP A 850 13.47 -18.04 -9.31
C ASP A 850 12.93 -19.06 -10.32
N ALA A 851 12.63 -18.62 -11.55
CA ALA A 851 12.26 -19.52 -12.65
C ALA A 851 13.37 -20.53 -12.99
N LEU A 852 14.65 -20.12 -12.90
CA LEU A 852 15.79 -21.02 -13.11
C LEU A 852 15.99 -22.01 -11.96
N LEU A 853 15.58 -21.67 -10.73
CA LEU A 853 15.66 -22.55 -9.57
C LEU A 853 14.66 -23.71 -9.65
N VAL A 854 13.51 -23.49 -10.31
CA VAL A 854 12.47 -24.50 -10.54
C VAL A 854 12.92 -25.58 -11.52
N LEU A 855 13.91 -25.29 -12.37
CA LEU A 855 14.35 -26.22 -13.40
C LEU A 855 14.94 -27.52 -12.81
N PRO A 856 14.49 -28.70 -13.26
CA PRO A 856 15.09 -29.96 -12.84
C PRO A 856 16.52 -30.07 -13.39
N PHE A 857 17.41 -30.71 -12.63
CA PHE A 857 18.82 -30.88 -13.04
C PHE A 857 18.98 -31.56 -14.42
N ALA A 858 18.01 -32.37 -14.85
CA ALA A 858 17.99 -32.99 -16.17
C ALA A 858 17.99 -31.98 -17.34
N SER A 859 17.42 -30.79 -17.14
CA SER A 859 17.36 -29.71 -18.15
C SER A 859 18.61 -28.84 -18.19
N VAL A 860 19.45 -28.89 -17.14
CA VAL A 860 20.65 -28.03 -17.00
C VAL A 860 21.72 -28.30 -18.06
N PRO A 861 22.01 -29.55 -18.47
CA PRO A 861 22.90 -29.82 -19.59
C PRO A 861 22.43 -29.16 -20.90
N ALA A 862 21.14 -29.27 -21.22
CA ALA A 862 20.55 -28.62 -22.39
C ALA A 862 20.75 -27.11 -22.31
N LEU A 863 20.46 -26.50 -21.16
CA LEU A 863 20.68 -25.07 -20.93
C LEU A 863 22.14 -24.66 -21.17
N PHE A 864 23.14 -25.41 -20.68
CA PHE A 864 24.54 -25.08 -20.94
C PHE A 864 24.95 -25.22 -22.40
N THR A 865 24.36 -26.15 -23.16
CA THR A 865 24.59 -26.22 -24.61
C THR A 865 24.09 -24.96 -25.31
N PHE A 866 22.88 -24.49 -24.97
CA PHE A 866 22.35 -23.23 -25.49
C PHE A 866 23.16 -22.01 -25.04
N LEU A 867 23.59 -21.94 -23.77
CA LEU A 867 24.47 -20.85 -23.31
C LEU A 867 25.82 -20.85 -24.05
N GLY A 868 26.33 -22.03 -24.42
CA GLY A 868 27.53 -22.16 -25.26
C GLY A 868 27.31 -21.63 -26.68
N LEU A 869 26.18 -21.95 -27.29
CA LEU A 869 25.78 -21.46 -28.61
C LEU A 869 25.57 -19.93 -28.61
N LEU A 870 24.86 -19.40 -27.61
CA LEU A 870 24.64 -17.97 -27.41
C LEU A 870 25.96 -17.22 -27.21
N ALA A 871 26.87 -17.76 -26.41
CA ALA A 871 28.21 -17.20 -26.22
C ALA A 871 29.03 -17.21 -27.51
N ARG A 872 28.92 -18.27 -28.32
CA ARG A 872 29.62 -18.39 -29.61
C ARG A 872 29.12 -17.37 -30.65
N ARG A 873 27.81 -17.10 -30.67
CA ARG A 873 27.18 -16.08 -31.54
C ARG A 873 27.20 -14.67 -30.95
N ALA A 874 27.67 -14.51 -29.70
CA ALA A 874 27.69 -13.26 -28.96
C ALA A 874 26.31 -12.57 -28.83
N LEU A 875 25.24 -13.36 -28.71
CA LEU A 875 23.87 -12.86 -28.51
C LEU A 875 23.63 -12.59 -27.02
N ASN A 876 23.29 -11.34 -26.67
CA ASN A 876 22.97 -10.88 -25.30
C ASN A 876 23.87 -11.47 -24.20
N VAL A 877 25.18 -11.22 -24.33
CA VAL A 877 26.21 -11.74 -23.42
C VAL A 877 25.95 -11.46 -21.92
N PRO A 878 25.42 -10.29 -21.50
CA PRO A 878 25.12 -10.04 -20.08
C PRO A 878 24.10 -11.03 -19.50
N LEU A 879 23.03 -11.32 -20.24
CA LEU A 879 22.01 -12.29 -19.82
C LEU A 879 22.59 -13.70 -19.75
N THR A 880 23.38 -14.11 -20.75
CA THR A 880 24.07 -15.40 -20.77
C THR A 880 24.99 -15.56 -19.56
N CYS A 881 25.78 -14.54 -19.22
CA CYS A 881 26.64 -14.55 -18.04
C CYS A 881 25.83 -14.67 -16.74
N ARG A 882 24.75 -13.90 -16.62
CA ARG A 882 23.90 -13.87 -15.43
C ARG A 882 23.30 -15.25 -15.16
N ILE A 883 22.69 -15.86 -16.18
CA ILE A 883 22.10 -17.21 -16.10
C ILE A 883 23.19 -18.25 -15.78
N LEU A 884 24.33 -18.21 -16.49
CA LEU A 884 25.44 -19.15 -16.29
C LEU A 884 25.98 -19.09 -14.85
N PHE A 885 26.26 -17.91 -14.33
CA PHE A 885 26.80 -17.75 -12.99
C PHE A 885 25.79 -18.15 -11.91
N PHE A 886 24.51 -17.86 -12.14
CA PHE A 886 23.45 -18.31 -11.25
C PHE A 886 23.38 -19.85 -11.19
N MET A 887 23.27 -20.51 -12.35
CA MET A 887 23.20 -21.98 -12.43
C MET A 887 24.44 -22.69 -11.89
N LEU A 888 25.63 -22.10 -12.07
CA LEU A 888 26.87 -22.63 -11.50
C LEU A 888 26.93 -22.48 -9.97
N LYS A 889 26.34 -21.41 -9.42
CA LYS A 889 26.28 -21.20 -7.97
C LYS A 889 25.26 -22.15 -7.33
N THR A 890 24.08 -22.29 -7.92
CA THR A 890 22.99 -23.14 -7.37
C THR A 890 23.36 -24.62 -7.42
N HIS A 891 23.80 -25.13 -8.58
CA HIS A 891 24.10 -26.54 -8.76
C HIS A 891 25.59 -26.90 -8.61
N HIS A 892 26.36 -26.10 -7.86
CA HIS A 892 27.82 -26.26 -7.77
C HIS A 892 28.24 -27.69 -7.42
N ARG A 893 27.63 -28.29 -6.39
CA ARG A 893 27.94 -29.65 -5.93
C ARG A 893 27.68 -30.71 -7.02
N GLN A 894 26.54 -30.62 -7.72
CA GLN A 894 26.14 -31.58 -8.76
C GLN A 894 26.98 -31.42 -10.03
N VAL A 895 27.29 -30.18 -10.42
CA VAL A 895 28.12 -29.87 -11.59
C VAL A 895 29.54 -30.40 -11.41
N VAL A 896 30.14 -30.26 -10.23
CA VAL A 896 31.49 -30.78 -9.93
C VAL A 896 31.51 -32.31 -9.89
N ALA A 897 30.41 -32.95 -9.49
CA ALA A 897 30.30 -34.41 -9.46
C ALA A 897 30.14 -35.04 -10.87
N SER A 898 29.54 -34.33 -11.82
CA SER A 898 29.23 -34.87 -13.15
C SER A 898 30.40 -34.74 -14.13
N ARG A 899 30.80 -35.86 -14.75
CA ARG A 899 31.91 -35.89 -15.72
C ARG A 899 31.54 -35.34 -17.10
N THR A 900 30.29 -35.49 -17.54
CA THR A 900 29.82 -35.06 -18.88
C THR A 900 29.81 -33.54 -19.01
N MET A 901 29.55 -32.84 -17.89
CA MET A 901 29.48 -31.37 -17.82
C MET A 901 30.83 -30.70 -18.07
N ARG A 902 31.94 -31.40 -17.87
CA ARG A 902 33.28 -30.85 -18.08
C ARG A 902 33.50 -30.39 -19.52
N ALA A 903 33.07 -31.19 -20.50
CA ALA A 903 33.25 -30.86 -21.91
C ALA A 903 32.38 -29.66 -22.32
N ALA A 904 31.11 -29.66 -21.90
CA ALA A 904 30.18 -28.56 -22.15
C ALA A 904 30.66 -27.24 -21.52
N LEU A 905 31.10 -27.27 -20.25
CA LEU A 905 31.60 -26.07 -19.56
C LEU A 905 32.90 -25.55 -20.12
N ASP A 906 33.80 -26.40 -20.62
CA ASP A 906 35.03 -25.93 -21.25
C ASP A 906 34.73 -25.23 -22.59
N ALA A 907 33.77 -25.75 -23.36
CA ALA A 907 33.28 -25.09 -24.58
C ALA A 907 32.62 -23.72 -24.29
N VAL A 908 31.78 -23.64 -23.25
CA VAL A 908 31.18 -22.39 -22.78
C VAL A 908 32.27 -21.41 -22.32
N ARG A 909 33.25 -21.87 -21.52
CA ARG A 909 34.34 -21.05 -20.99
C ARG A 909 35.17 -20.41 -22.10
N LEU A 910 35.56 -21.19 -23.12
CA LEU A 910 36.35 -20.69 -24.25
C LEU A 910 35.55 -19.64 -25.05
N SER A 911 34.30 -19.97 -25.39
CA SER A 911 33.43 -19.09 -26.18
C SER A 911 33.13 -17.79 -25.43
N LEU A 912 32.75 -17.87 -24.14
CA LEU A 912 32.37 -16.73 -23.34
C LEU A 912 33.56 -15.81 -23.04
N ARG A 913 34.74 -16.36 -22.74
CA ARG A 913 35.94 -15.54 -22.54
C ARG A 913 36.37 -14.83 -23.81
N ALA A 914 36.26 -15.49 -24.98
CA ALA A 914 36.54 -14.85 -26.26
C ALA A 914 35.56 -13.70 -26.53
N ALA A 915 34.26 -13.91 -26.32
CA ALA A 915 33.24 -12.89 -26.49
C ALA A 915 33.41 -11.69 -25.53
N LEU A 916 33.62 -11.95 -24.23
CA LEU A 916 33.83 -10.91 -23.23
C LEU A 916 35.12 -10.12 -23.47
N LYS A 917 36.22 -10.81 -23.83
CA LYS A 917 37.47 -10.14 -24.16
C LYS A 917 37.29 -9.24 -25.38
N ARG A 918 36.64 -9.73 -26.43
CA ARG A 918 36.34 -8.95 -27.64
C ARG A 918 35.53 -7.69 -27.30
N GLN A 919 34.42 -7.82 -26.58
CA GLN A 919 33.59 -6.67 -26.20
C GLN A 919 34.34 -5.69 -25.29
N LYS A 920 35.13 -6.21 -24.32
CA LYS A 920 35.96 -5.38 -23.45
C LYS A 920 37.01 -4.60 -24.25
N ASP A 921 37.68 -5.25 -25.19
CA ASP A 921 38.73 -4.63 -26.00
C ASP A 921 38.12 -3.58 -26.96
N GLU A 922 36.96 -3.86 -27.57
CA GLU A 922 36.21 -2.90 -28.41
C GLU A 922 35.75 -1.69 -27.59
N MET A 923 35.13 -1.90 -26.41
CA MET A 923 34.74 -0.79 -25.52
C MET A 923 35.96 -0.02 -24.99
N GLY A 924 37.03 -0.72 -24.63
CA GLY A 924 38.27 -0.10 -24.16
C GLY A 924 38.92 0.76 -25.24
N TYR A 925 38.96 0.28 -26.48
CA TYR A 925 39.41 1.04 -27.64
C TYR A 925 38.53 2.26 -27.88
N ASN A 926 37.20 2.11 -27.87
CA ASN A 926 36.26 3.22 -28.06
C ASN A 926 36.42 4.29 -26.98
N VAL A 927 36.54 3.90 -25.71
CA VAL A 927 36.76 4.83 -24.60
C VAL A 927 38.11 5.53 -24.72
N ALA A 928 39.17 4.80 -25.05
CA ALA A 928 40.50 5.38 -25.24
C ALA A 928 40.51 6.36 -26.43
N ALA A 929 39.91 5.98 -27.56
CA ALA A 929 39.77 6.83 -28.74
C ALA A 929 38.94 8.08 -28.42
N LEU A 930 37.83 7.95 -27.70
CA LEU A 930 37.03 9.09 -27.24
C LEU A 930 37.81 10.02 -26.32
N LYS A 931 38.64 9.49 -25.42
CA LYS A 931 39.52 10.29 -24.57
C LYS A 931 40.57 11.04 -25.40
N VAL A 932 41.21 10.37 -26.36
CA VAL A 932 42.19 11.00 -27.26
C VAL A 932 41.55 12.07 -28.12
N VAL A 933 40.39 11.81 -28.70
CA VAL A 933 39.62 12.79 -29.48
C VAL A 933 39.18 13.96 -28.59
N ALA A 934 38.73 13.70 -27.36
CA ALA A 934 38.41 14.75 -26.40
C ALA A 934 39.63 15.61 -26.06
N MET A 935 40.82 15.00 -25.89
CA MET A 935 42.08 15.74 -25.70
C MET A 935 42.45 16.56 -26.93
N GLN A 936 42.36 16.00 -28.15
CA GLN A 936 42.63 16.74 -29.39
C GLN A 936 41.65 17.90 -29.62
N ILE A 937 40.37 17.69 -29.30
CA ILE A 937 39.36 18.76 -29.34
C ILE A 937 39.71 19.82 -28.31
N ARG A 938 40.11 19.43 -27.10
CA ARG A 938 40.56 20.36 -26.06
C ARG A 938 41.76 21.17 -26.56
N ASP A 939 42.77 20.53 -27.13
CA ASP A 939 43.99 21.18 -27.63
C ASP A 939 43.69 22.13 -28.81
N ARG A 940 42.76 21.76 -29.70
CA ARG A 940 42.24 22.65 -30.76
C ARG A 940 41.34 23.77 -30.24
N SER A 941 40.76 23.63 -29.04
CA SER A 941 39.89 24.64 -28.42
C SER A 941 40.63 25.59 -27.49
N VAL A 942 41.93 25.36 -27.23
CA VAL A 942 42.79 26.30 -26.51
C VAL A 942 42.89 27.58 -27.34
N LYS A 943 42.61 28.74 -26.72
CA LYS A 943 42.64 30.04 -27.38
C LYS A 943 44.05 30.36 -27.91
N ASP A 944 44.13 30.90 -29.13
CA ASP A 944 45.40 31.30 -29.77
C ASP A 944 45.98 32.64 -29.26
N TYR A 945 45.21 33.40 -28.48
CA TYR A 945 45.64 34.69 -27.93
C TYR A 945 46.19 34.52 -26.51
N VAL A 946 47.45 34.89 -26.33
CA VAL A 946 48.11 35.01 -25.01
C VAL A 946 48.07 36.49 -24.62
N ASP A 947 47.32 36.84 -23.58
CA ASP A 947 47.28 38.18 -22.96
C ASP A 947 47.88 38.15 -21.54
N GLU A 948 48.17 39.33 -20.97
CA GLU A 948 48.72 39.45 -19.60
C GLU A 948 47.71 39.02 -18.52
N ASN A 949 46.43 38.85 -18.85
CA ASN A 949 45.36 38.48 -17.92
C ASN A 949 45.05 36.96 -17.90
N TRP A 950 45.78 36.15 -18.67
CA TRP A 950 45.56 34.69 -18.78
C TRP A 950 45.70 33.94 -17.45
N GLU A 951 46.60 34.40 -16.58
CA GLU A 951 46.78 33.85 -15.23
C GLU A 951 45.67 34.33 -14.28
N ASP A 952 45.25 35.58 -14.40
CA ASP A 952 44.19 36.18 -13.55
C ASP A 952 42.80 35.60 -13.85
N ASP A 953 42.46 35.34 -15.11
CA ASP A 953 41.18 34.73 -15.51
C ASP A 953 41.08 33.26 -15.10
N ASN A 954 42.19 32.51 -15.14
CA ASN A 954 42.24 31.13 -14.63
C ASN A 954 42.25 31.07 -13.11
N ALA A 955 42.95 32.00 -12.43
CA ALA A 955 42.94 32.11 -10.97
C ALA A 955 41.56 32.53 -10.45
N ALA A 956 40.87 33.46 -11.13
CA ALA A 956 39.51 33.86 -10.82
C ALA A 956 38.48 32.74 -11.10
N ALA A 957 38.67 31.95 -12.17
CA ALA A 957 37.83 30.78 -12.47
C ALA A 957 38.04 29.61 -11.48
N ALA A 958 39.28 29.41 -11.01
CA ALA A 958 39.60 28.46 -9.95
C ALA A 958 39.02 28.89 -8.60
N ALA A 959 39.12 30.19 -8.25
CA ALA A 959 38.52 30.76 -7.05
C ALA A 959 36.98 30.75 -7.05
N ALA A 960 36.34 30.77 -8.23
CA ALA A 960 34.89 30.66 -8.41
C ALA A 960 34.40 29.21 -8.57
N GLY A 961 35.27 28.20 -8.41
CA GLY A 961 34.91 26.77 -8.45
C GLY A 961 34.40 26.27 -9.81
N GLY A 962 34.67 26.98 -10.90
CA GLY A 962 34.11 26.64 -12.21
C GLY A 962 35.02 27.02 -13.36
N SER A 963 35.61 26.02 -14.01
CA SER A 963 36.26 26.24 -15.31
C SER A 963 35.22 26.73 -16.33
N GLN A 964 35.53 27.82 -17.04
CA GLN A 964 34.76 28.26 -18.21
C GLN A 964 34.86 27.16 -19.29
N GLY A 965 33.88 26.24 -19.31
CA GLY A 965 33.84 25.11 -20.24
C GLY A 965 33.31 23.80 -19.65
N ALA A 966 33.20 23.68 -18.32
CA ALA A 966 32.62 22.49 -17.70
C ALA A 966 31.11 22.38 -17.99
N LYS A 967 30.63 21.16 -18.30
CA LYS A 967 29.19 20.86 -18.36
C LYS A 967 28.59 21.10 -16.98
N LYS A 968 27.96 22.27 -16.79
CA LYS A 968 27.18 22.57 -15.60
C LYS A 968 25.89 21.75 -15.65
N ARG A 969 25.86 20.64 -14.91
CA ARG A 969 24.58 20.02 -14.56
C ARG A 969 24.07 20.76 -13.33
N THR A 970 22.90 21.38 -13.45
CA THR A 970 22.17 21.87 -12.28
C THR A 970 21.64 20.65 -11.53
N PHE A 971 22.51 20.03 -10.74
CA PHE A 971 22.05 19.19 -9.64
C PHE A 971 21.39 20.14 -8.65
N VAL A 972 20.07 20.08 -8.57
CA VAL A 972 19.34 20.80 -7.53
C VAL A 972 19.76 20.17 -6.21
N HIS A 973 20.82 20.68 -5.60
CA HIS A 973 21.09 20.41 -4.20
C HIS A 973 20.04 21.15 -3.39
N VAL A 974 19.12 20.37 -2.83
CA VAL A 974 18.13 20.87 -1.87
C VAL A 974 18.88 21.08 -0.56
N SER A 975 19.37 22.31 -0.35
CA SER A 975 19.72 22.81 0.99
C SER A 975 18.48 23.02 1.84
#